data_AF-A0A6J1P5V9-F1
#
_entry.id   AF-A0A6J1P5V9-F1
#
_cell.length_a   1.000
_cell.length_b   1.000
_cell.length_c   1.000
_cell.angle_alpha   90.00
_cell.angle_beta   90.00
_cell.angle_gamma   90.00
#
_symmetry.space_group_name_H-M   'P 1'
#
loop_
_entity.id
_entity.type
_entity.pdbx_description
1 polymer ?
#
loop_
_entity_poly.entity_id
_entity_poly.type
_entity_poly.pdbx_seq_one_letter_code
_entity_poly.pdbx_strand_id
1 'polypeptide(L)'
;MLYIFSASLEVDIPKGSVIDMGFNPNNTQQFLLMTKHDIWIGISAKIFVMERGLLKETNDYELKIRMIDRKICLEHGILTCFTFVKDTGQVLVATSRGSVLVYGYTIEYNTNVDMKNYENLRFIKGLKVEPRRINVINCIDGVIVTGNSAGEIHFYDSQMKLLYWVHGFTVDSVKGISFNISPRSYIILDPKCKKICPCWEQVVVEEDPETGVPRQKLLKKALPTDATTAEKPFLVRDFIVCTHNQGVGFVDFVTEKLVTILDNKTSHALSLSVHPEKTFLCVGYNDGTIELVNYVQHKLFIRINLRDHYKVVIPPKEDSIKGDMEVTRPQLSVTCLKYSPSGMHLACGLDTGQLIFLHPTTINVLTEQPFRDTLYAIIQIDYSPDSRTLALADKNRTVFVYKFDCDAHKWWFVGKHRAHYKDITSIFFLPIKNANGDYKLFSLGIDRIMVEYNIGESCDEYLEVLSLDRFDQSAVPLCGMYWPNNPELDLETHRNDLPMILIANDEHKYKIVNYATTMTLSTVLGPRYENPVCRMQLITKSQEEGEAQYLLFATKNIIGLQKMPLDGNPWKHTAILGHPVLILEMCYREDSGTLFTIGAKDNCMYQWAPNFRSVETTTKMGGSDLDPYYCLIENGRPGWLFNEIRDLFYYIQILCQGTFSPSMRRVSDFIPIDSLPDLMRALGYFPSEYEVENLLVEAKYKVYQRSPSTEIDFDEFVKLYLNHRPAFCDNFRKIRNAFRHFAVMENNKLTINREDFIEILNSNGERFPLELSWYLLSILNGHSFEDRAAMTEGDFSFLPQKITLEELASNLMGIQDVDILSEQYSVRDSQGSQQTVSSESEEI
;
A
#
# COMPACT_ATOMS: atom_id res chain seq x y z
N MET A 1 -9.39 -34.88 40.73
CA MET A 1 -9.40 -36.16 39.98
C MET A 1 -10.31 -35.98 38.78
N LEU A 2 -9.72 -35.72 37.61
CA LEU A 2 -10.44 -35.74 36.34
C LEU A 2 -10.63 -37.21 35.94
N TYR A 3 -11.87 -37.69 35.88
CA TYR A 3 -12.19 -38.97 35.26
C TYR A 3 -12.00 -38.81 33.74
N ILE A 4 -10.96 -39.45 33.22
CA ILE A 4 -10.71 -39.60 31.79
C ILE A 4 -11.71 -40.65 31.29
N PHE A 5 -12.69 -40.22 30.49
CA PHE A 5 -13.59 -41.10 29.76
C PHE A 5 -12.78 -41.91 28.75
N SER A 6 -12.71 -43.23 28.92
CA SER A 6 -12.15 -44.14 27.92
C SER A 6 -13.20 -44.45 26.85
N ALA A 7 -13.23 -43.66 25.78
CA ALA A 7 -14.00 -43.99 24.58
C ALA A 7 -13.18 -44.98 23.71
N SER A 8 -13.72 -46.19 23.48
CA SER A 8 -13.18 -47.11 22.47
C SER A 8 -13.45 -46.53 21.08
N LEU A 9 -12.39 -46.18 20.36
CA LEU A 9 -12.45 -45.40 19.12
C LEU A 9 -12.31 -46.33 17.91
N GLU A 10 -13.40 -46.97 17.49
CA GLU A 10 -13.55 -47.54 16.14
C GLU A 10 -14.43 -46.60 15.32
N VAL A 11 -13.85 -45.53 14.78
CA VAL A 11 -14.60 -44.57 13.97
C VAL A 11 -13.78 -44.13 12.77
N ASP A 12 -14.34 -44.32 11.56
CA ASP A 12 -13.88 -43.64 10.34
C ASP A 12 -14.12 -42.13 10.51
N ILE A 13 -13.09 -41.38 10.90
CA ILE A 13 -13.16 -39.93 11.06
C ILE A 13 -13.14 -39.28 9.66
N PRO A 14 -13.94 -38.24 9.38
CA PRO A 14 -13.85 -37.48 8.15
C PRO A 14 -12.42 -36.99 7.90
N LYS A 15 -11.82 -37.37 6.77
CA LYS A 15 -10.46 -36.91 6.37
C LYS A 15 -10.40 -35.43 5.98
N GLY A 16 -11.54 -34.80 5.71
CA GLY A 16 -11.65 -33.40 5.30
C GLY A 16 -12.00 -32.47 6.47
N SER A 17 -11.76 -31.17 6.30
CA SER A 17 -12.19 -30.17 7.27
C SER A 17 -13.71 -30.14 7.40
N VAL A 18 -14.20 -30.20 8.64
CA VAL A 18 -15.60 -29.97 8.97
C VAL A 18 -15.92 -28.50 8.68
N ILE A 19 -16.95 -28.26 7.87
CA ILE A 19 -17.39 -26.91 7.48
C ILE A 19 -18.61 -26.44 8.27
N ASP A 20 -19.43 -27.38 8.78
CA ASP A 20 -20.66 -27.07 9.53
C ASP A 20 -21.03 -28.25 10.45
N MET A 21 -21.69 -27.96 11.58
CA MET A 21 -22.15 -28.94 12.57
C MET A 21 -23.45 -28.47 13.24
N GLY A 22 -24.36 -29.39 13.53
CA GLY A 22 -25.62 -29.07 14.21
C GLY A 22 -26.23 -30.28 14.89
N PHE A 23 -26.87 -30.05 16.04
CA PHE A 23 -27.60 -31.07 16.77
C PHE A 23 -29.00 -31.26 16.22
N ASN A 24 -29.48 -32.49 16.25
CA ASN A 24 -30.87 -32.78 15.92
C ASN A 24 -31.79 -32.06 16.92
N PRO A 25 -32.71 -31.20 16.44
CA PRO A 25 -33.58 -30.41 17.30
C PRO A 25 -34.57 -31.25 18.13
N ASN A 26 -34.85 -32.49 17.70
CA ASN A 26 -35.78 -33.40 18.37
C ASN A 26 -35.08 -34.39 19.31
N ASN A 27 -33.79 -34.66 19.11
CA ASN A 27 -32.98 -35.54 19.95
C ASN A 27 -31.53 -35.08 20.00
N THR A 28 -31.15 -34.41 21.09
CA THR A 28 -29.82 -33.81 21.28
C THR A 28 -28.67 -34.82 21.39
N GLN A 29 -28.97 -36.13 21.49
CA GLN A 29 -27.96 -37.19 21.45
C GLN A 29 -27.44 -37.45 20.02
N GLN A 30 -28.06 -36.86 19.01
CA GLN A 30 -27.68 -36.98 17.61
C GLN A 30 -27.21 -35.64 17.06
N PHE A 31 -26.16 -35.68 16.24
CA PHE A 31 -25.66 -34.50 15.54
C PHE A 31 -25.24 -34.84 14.13
N LEU A 32 -25.23 -33.82 13.28
CA LEU A 32 -24.76 -33.90 11.91
C LEU A 32 -23.46 -33.10 11.78
N LEU A 33 -22.52 -33.71 11.07
CA LEU A 33 -21.22 -33.18 10.68
C LEU A 33 -21.18 -33.09 9.16
N MET A 34 -20.78 -31.95 8.63
CA MET A 34 -20.68 -31.75 7.18
C MET A 34 -19.26 -31.38 6.78
N THR A 35 -18.74 -32.04 5.76
CA THR A 35 -17.51 -31.67 5.05
C THR A 35 -17.87 -31.07 3.68
N LYS A 36 -16.87 -30.63 2.90
CA LYS A 36 -17.12 -30.13 1.53
C LYS A 36 -17.78 -31.13 0.59
N HIS A 37 -17.73 -32.43 0.91
CA HIS A 37 -18.19 -33.50 0.02
C HIS A 37 -19.24 -34.41 0.67
N ASP A 38 -19.14 -34.63 1.98
CA ASP A 38 -19.86 -35.70 2.67
C ASP A 38 -20.59 -35.20 3.92
N ILE A 39 -21.58 -35.98 4.33
CA ILE A 39 -22.37 -35.76 5.55
C ILE A 39 -22.21 -36.98 6.44
N TRP A 40 -22.02 -36.71 7.72
CA TRP A 40 -21.77 -37.69 8.76
C TRP A 40 -22.78 -37.48 9.88
N ILE A 41 -23.35 -38.57 10.38
CA ILE A 41 -24.28 -38.55 11.51
C ILE A 41 -23.57 -39.17 12.69
N GLY A 42 -23.46 -38.41 13.78
CA GLY A 42 -22.95 -38.87 15.07
C GLY A 42 -24.11 -39.16 16.01
N ILE A 43 -24.02 -40.28 16.73
CA ILE A 43 -24.98 -40.71 17.74
C ILE A 43 -24.22 -41.04 19.01
N SER A 44 -24.55 -40.33 20.09
CA SER A 44 -24.08 -40.65 21.44
C SER A 44 -25.07 -41.61 22.10
N ALA A 45 -24.60 -42.82 22.43
CA ALA A 45 -25.38 -43.83 23.11
C ALA A 45 -24.72 -44.23 24.43
N LYS A 46 -25.51 -44.41 25.49
CA LYS A 46 -24.99 -44.85 26.80
C LYS A 46 -24.70 -46.35 26.76
N ILE A 47 -23.57 -46.77 27.31
CA ILE A 47 -23.15 -48.18 27.29
C ILE A 47 -23.90 -48.94 28.40
N PHE A 48 -24.47 -50.09 28.05
CA PHE A 48 -25.09 -51.00 29.00
C PHE A 48 -24.29 -52.29 29.07
N VAL A 49 -23.93 -52.71 30.28
CA VAL A 49 -23.17 -53.95 30.51
C VAL A 49 -24.08 -54.98 31.16
N MET A 50 -24.07 -56.20 30.60
CA MET A 50 -24.83 -57.33 31.14
C MET A 50 -24.01 -58.06 32.20
N GLU A 51 -24.34 -57.86 33.47
CA GLU A 51 -23.79 -58.65 34.59
C GLU A 51 -24.82 -59.67 35.07
N ARG A 52 -24.49 -60.96 34.98
CA ARG A 52 -25.30 -62.07 35.52
C ARG A 52 -26.78 -62.07 35.06
N GLY A 53 -27.03 -61.67 33.82
CA GLY A 53 -28.38 -61.65 33.23
C GLY A 53 -29.22 -60.40 33.55
N LEU A 54 -28.68 -59.43 34.28
CA LEU A 54 -29.31 -58.13 34.53
C LEU A 54 -28.56 -57.02 33.78
N LEU A 55 -29.33 -56.20 33.07
CA LEU A 55 -28.86 -55.07 32.27
C LEU A 55 -28.50 -53.92 33.24
N LYS A 56 -27.21 -53.61 33.39
CA LYS A 56 -26.72 -52.58 34.31
C LYS A 56 -26.25 -51.37 33.52
N GLU A 57 -26.82 -50.22 33.83
CA GLU A 57 -26.49 -48.95 33.19
C GLU A 57 -25.12 -48.47 33.67
N THR A 58 -24.21 -48.18 32.74
CA THR A 58 -22.87 -47.62 33.06
C THR A 58 -22.86 -46.11 32.85
N ASN A 59 -21.87 -45.40 33.40
CA ASN A 59 -21.71 -43.96 33.14
C ASN A 59 -20.90 -43.68 31.85
N ASP A 60 -20.58 -44.72 31.08
CA ASP A 60 -19.79 -44.61 29.87
C ASP A 60 -20.69 -44.40 28.63
N TYR A 61 -20.22 -43.61 27.69
CA TYR A 61 -20.93 -43.29 26.45
C TYR A 61 -20.09 -43.73 25.25
N GLU A 62 -20.75 -44.36 24.28
CA GLU A 62 -20.19 -44.73 22.98
C GLU A 62 -20.63 -43.70 21.94
N LEU A 63 -19.69 -43.22 21.12
CA LEU A 63 -19.99 -42.35 19.99
C LEU A 63 -19.89 -43.16 18.70
N LYS A 64 -21.02 -43.33 18.01
CA LYS A 64 -21.08 -43.95 16.68
C LYS A 64 -21.18 -42.86 15.62
N ILE A 65 -20.24 -42.83 14.66
CA ILE A 65 -20.30 -41.91 13.53
C ILE A 65 -20.46 -42.72 12.25
N ARG A 66 -21.41 -42.31 11.42
CA ARG A 66 -21.74 -42.96 10.14
C ARG A 66 -21.72 -41.95 9.01
N MET A 67 -21.03 -42.27 7.92
CA MET A 67 -21.15 -41.55 6.66
C MET A 67 -22.42 -41.94 5.91
N ILE A 68 -23.13 -40.96 5.36
CA ILE A 68 -24.28 -41.24 4.49
C ILE A 68 -23.78 -41.44 3.06
N ASP A 69 -23.91 -42.67 2.56
CA ASP A 69 -23.50 -43.00 1.19
C ASP A 69 -24.25 -42.18 0.14
N ARG A 70 -23.48 -41.53 -0.74
CA ARG A 70 -23.98 -40.78 -1.88
C ARG A 70 -23.10 -41.06 -3.10
N LYS A 71 -23.74 -41.21 -4.28
CA LYS A 71 -23.01 -41.12 -5.55
C LYS A 71 -22.63 -39.66 -5.80
N ILE A 72 -21.33 -39.38 -5.79
CA ILE A 72 -20.78 -38.04 -6.07
C ILE A 72 -21.26 -37.61 -7.46
N CYS A 73 -22.05 -36.54 -7.51
CA CYS A 73 -22.52 -35.94 -8.75
C CYS A 73 -21.89 -34.57 -8.92
N LEU A 74 -20.97 -34.45 -9.88
CA LEU A 74 -20.22 -33.22 -10.17
C LEU A 74 -21.12 -32.01 -10.47
N GLU A 75 -22.34 -32.24 -10.97
CA GLU A 75 -23.30 -31.17 -11.31
C GLU A 75 -23.75 -30.34 -10.10
N HIS A 76 -23.73 -30.92 -8.90
CA HIS A 76 -24.20 -30.24 -7.69
C HIS A 76 -23.10 -29.39 -7.01
N GLY A 77 -21.82 -29.58 -7.36
CA GLY A 77 -20.71 -28.86 -6.73
C GLY A 77 -20.41 -29.33 -5.29
N ILE A 78 -19.79 -28.45 -4.49
CA ILE A 78 -19.44 -28.73 -3.09
C ILE A 78 -20.58 -28.36 -2.13
N LEU A 79 -20.65 -29.03 -0.98
CA LEU A 79 -21.60 -28.73 0.08
C LEU A 79 -21.21 -27.42 0.80
N THR A 80 -22.19 -26.59 1.16
CA THR A 80 -21.93 -25.26 1.75
C THR A 80 -22.50 -25.08 3.16
N CYS A 81 -23.76 -25.44 3.37
CA CYS A 81 -24.48 -25.32 4.65
C CYS A 81 -25.64 -26.32 4.67
N PHE A 82 -26.22 -26.59 5.85
CA PHE A 82 -27.38 -27.48 5.97
C PHE A 82 -28.38 -26.98 7.02
N THR A 83 -29.61 -27.49 6.97
CA THR A 83 -30.62 -27.27 8.02
C THR A 83 -31.46 -28.53 8.24
N PHE A 84 -31.87 -28.74 9.48
CA PHE A 84 -32.96 -29.67 9.81
C PHE A 84 -34.30 -29.02 9.49
N VAL A 85 -35.22 -29.78 8.90
CA VAL A 85 -36.59 -29.33 8.68
C VAL A 85 -37.45 -29.87 9.83
N LYS A 86 -38.01 -28.97 10.63
CA LYS A 86 -38.87 -29.34 11.77
C LYS A 86 -40.06 -30.17 11.29
N ASP A 87 -40.47 -31.13 12.13
CA ASP A 87 -41.67 -31.96 11.96
C ASP A 87 -41.75 -32.83 10.69
N THR A 88 -40.65 -32.99 9.93
CA THR A 88 -40.62 -33.82 8.71
C THR A 88 -39.57 -34.92 8.71
N GLY A 89 -38.63 -34.91 9.67
CA GLY A 89 -37.50 -35.84 9.69
C GLY A 89 -36.54 -35.67 8.51
N GLN A 90 -36.59 -34.52 7.81
CA GLN A 90 -35.74 -34.23 6.65
C GLN A 90 -34.55 -33.33 7.02
N VAL A 91 -33.45 -33.50 6.29
CA VAL A 91 -32.28 -32.62 6.31
C VAL A 91 -32.06 -32.09 4.91
N LEU A 92 -31.93 -30.76 4.81
CA LEU A 92 -31.66 -30.06 3.56
C LEU A 92 -30.23 -29.57 3.55
N VAL A 93 -29.50 -29.85 2.47
CA VAL A 93 -28.10 -29.47 2.32
C VAL A 93 -27.93 -28.65 1.07
N ALA A 94 -27.43 -27.43 1.21
CA ALA A 94 -27.20 -26.52 0.11
C ALA A 94 -25.81 -26.70 -0.50
N THR A 95 -25.65 -26.20 -1.74
CA THR A 95 -24.45 -26.43 -2.54
C THR A 95 -23.92 -25.19 -3.23
N SER A 96 -22.66 -25.25 -3.66
CA SER A 96 -21.98 -24.16 -4.37
C SER A 96 -22.55 -23.84 -5.75
N ARG A 97 -23.36 -24.74 -6.30
CA ARG A 97 -24.06 -24.55 -7.57
C ARG A 97 -25.55 -24.29 -7.38
N GLY A 98 -26.03 -23.89 -6.20
CA GLY A 98 -27.43 -23.48 -6.02
C GLY A 98 -28.44 -24.62 -6.06
N SER A 99 -27.97 -25.86 -5.88
CA SER A 99 -28.83 -27.01 -5.66
C SER A 99 -29.01 -27.28 -4.17
N VAL A 100 -30.17 -27.78 -3.78
CA VAL A 100 -30.49 -28.26 -2.43
C VAL A 100 -30.71 -29.76 -2.50
N LEU A 101 -29.94 -30.50 -1.70
CA LEU A 101 -30.01 -31.94 -1.56
C LEU A 101 -30.94 -32.27 -0.39
N VAL A 102 -31.88 -33.17 -0.63
CA VAL A 102 -32.87 -33.60 0.37
C VAL A 102 -32.49 -34.98 0.88
N TYR A 103 -32.24 -35.06 2.18
CA TYR A 103 -32.03 -36.30 2.91
C TYR A 103 -33.24 -36.57 3.81
N GLY A 104 -33.70 -37.81 3.84
CA GLY A 104 -34.89 -38.20 4.60
C GLY A 104 -35.12 -39.71 4.54
N TYR A 105 -36.35 -40.12 4.81
CA TYR A 105 -36.80 -41.52 4.77
C TYR A 105 -37.51 -41.86 3.46
N THR A 106 -37.32 -43.07 2.94
CA THR A 106 -38.06 -43.57 1.79
C THR A 106 -39.52 -43.90 2.19
N ILE A 107 -40.46 -43.72 1.27
CA ILE A 107 -41.92 -43.87 1.50
C ILE A 107 -42.29 -45.23 2.10
N GLU A 108 -41.55 -46.30 1.78
CA GLU A 108 -41.74 -47.66 2.31
C GLU A 108 -41.33 -47.83 3.79
N TYR A 109 -40.57 -46.89 4.36
CA TYR A 109 -40.08 -46.91 5.75
C TYR A 109 -40.91 -46.01 6.70
N ASN A 110 -41.87 -45.24 6.19
CA ASN A 110 -42.62 -44.24 6.98
C ASN A 110 -43.70 -44.83 7.91
N THR A 111 -43.97 -46.13 7.86
CA THR A 111 -45.02 -46.76 8.68
C THR A 111 -44.55 -47.17 10.08
N ASN A 112 -43.24 -47.32 10.33
CA ASN A 112 -42.68 -47.88 11.57
C ASN A 112 -41.52 -47.08 12.20
N VAL A 113 -41.22 -45.85 11.73
CA VAL A 113 -40.06 -45.07 12.21
C VAL A 113 -40.51 -43.81 12.97
N ASP A 114 -39.88 -43.57 14.11
CA ASP A 114 -40.00 -42.31 14.86
C ASP A 114 -39.34 -41.18 14.07
N MET A 115 -40.14 -40.20 13.62
CA MET A 115 -39.69 -39.04 12.82
C MET A 115 -38.64 -38.16 13.52
N LYS A 116 -38.34 -38.47 14.79
CA LYS A 116 -37.36 -37.78 15.64
C LYS A 116 -35.96 -38.38 15.59
N ASN A 117 -35.80 -39.61 15.10
CA ASN A 117 -34.51 -40.26 14.92
C ASN A 117 -34.00 -39.96 13.50
N TYR A 118 -32.70 -39.69 13.32
CA TYR A 118 -32.06 -39.43 12.03
C TYR A 118 -31.00 -40.48 11.64
N GLU A 119 -30.81 -41.53 12.45
CA GLU A 119 -29.80 -42.60 12.27
C GLU A 119 -29.82 -43.28 10.88
N ASN A 120 -31.00 -43.39 10.28
CA ASN A 120 -31.21 -44.08 9.00
C ASN A 120 -31.55 -43.13 7.85
N LEU A 121 -31.15 -41.86 7.94
CA LEU A 121 -31.24 -40.90 6.85
C LEU A 121 -30.60 -41.42 5.57
N ARG A 122 -31.30 -41.24 4.44
CA ARG A 122 -30.78 -41.54 3.10
C ARG A 122 -30.94 -40.35 2.17
N PHE A 123 -30.08 -40.27 1.16
CA PHE A 123 -30.24 -39.32 0.08
C PHE A 123 -31.51 -39.65 -0.74
N ILE A 124 -32.41 -38.67 -0.88
CA ILE A 124 -33.66 -38.83 -1.65
C ILE A 124 -33.50 -38.24 -3.05
N LYS A 125 -33.21 -36.94 -3.13
CA LYS A 125 -33.15 -36.20 -4.40
C LYS A 125 -32.33 -34.91 -4.28
N GLY A 126 -31.85 -34.41 -5.40
CA GLY A 126 -31.27 -33.06 -5.54
C GLY A 126 -32.20 -32.18 -6.36
N LEU A 127 -32.44 -30.96 -5.90
CA LEU A 127 -33.26 -29.96 -6.59
C LEU A 127 -32.38 -28.75 -6.94
N LYS A 128 -32.42 -28.30 -8.19
CA LYS A 128 -31.78 -27.05 -8.61
C LYS A 128 -32.75 -25.91 -8.31
N VAL A 129 -32.44 -25.11 -7.30
CA VAL A 129 -33.36 -24.09 -6.78
C VAL A 129 -32.93 -22.69 -7.18
N GLU A 130 -31.62 -22.45 -7.21
CA GLU A 130 -31.05 -21.15 -7.57
C GLU A 130 -29.93 -21.27 -8.62
N PRO A 131 -29.71 -20.23 -9.44
CA PRO A 131 -28.61 -20.23 -10.41
C PRO A 131 -27.23 -20.09 -9.75
N ARG A 132 -27.14 -19.51 -8.55
CA ARG A 132 -25.90 -19.10 -7.87
C ARG A 132 -25.62 -19.93 -6.61
N ARG A 133 -24.45 -19.73 -6.00
CA ARG A 133 -24.04 -20.42 -4.77
C ARG A 133 -24.96 -20.04 -3.61
N ILE A 134 -25.52 -21.03 -2.93
CA ILE A 134 -26.25 -20.83 -1.68
C ILE A 134 -25.22 -20.86 -0.55
N ASN A 135 -25.15 -19.78 0.22
CA ASN A 135 -24.23 -19.64 1.35
C ASN A 135 -24.90 -19.94 2.69
N VAL A 136 -26.21 -19.73 2.79
CA VAL A 136 -27.00 -19.94 4.00
C VAL A 136 -28.27 -20.69 3.64
N ILE A 137 -28.63 -21.69 4.45
CA ILE A 137 -29.94 -22.33 4.44
C ILE A 137 -30.40 -22.51 5.89
N ASN A 138 -31.61 -22.08 6.22
CA ASN A 138 -32.17 -22.16 7.57
C ASN A 138 -33.65 -22.55 7.53
N CYS A 139 -34.13 -23.29 8.52
CA CYS A 139 -35.56 -23.58 8.70
C CYS A 139 -36.11 -22.81 9.91
N ILE A 140 -37.07 -21.92 9.67
CA ILE A 140 -37.71 -21.10 10.70
C ILE A 140 -39.23 -21.02 10.44
N ASP A 141 -40.03 -21.17 11.50
CA ASP A 141 -41.50 -21.09 11.44
C ASP A 141 -42.16 -21.94 10.33
N GLY A 142 -41.59 -23.12 10.05
CA GLY A 142 -42.08 -24.04 9.01
C GLY A 142 -41.70 -23.64 7.57
N VAL A 143 -40.89 -22.59 7.39
CA VAL A 143 -40.40 -22.08 6.11
C VAL A 143 -38.89 -22.32 6.01
N ILE A 144 -38.40 -22.56 4.80
CA ILE A 144 -36.97 -22.69 4.51
C ILE A 144 -36.48 -21.40 3.86
N VAL A 145 -35.39 -20.85 4.37
CA VAL A 145 -34.80 -19.60 3.87
C VAL A 145 -33.45 -19.89 3.29
N THR A 146 -33.16 -19.35 2.11
CA THR A 146 -31.82 -19.38 1.50
C THR A 146 -31.27 -17.97 1.36
N GLY A 147 -29.96 -17.85 1.52
CA GLY A 147 -29.20 -16.64 1.21
C GLY A 147 -28.05 -16.98 0.28
N ASN A 148 -27.93 -16.26 -0.82
CA ASN A 148 -27.01 -16.61 -1.89
C ASN A 148 -25.86 -15.62 -2.10
N SER A 149 -24.94 -15.97 -3.01
CA SER A 149 -23.79 -15.13 -3.32
C SER A 149 -24.12 -13.85 -4.11
N ALA A 150 -25.37 -13.69 -4.56
CA ALA A 150 -25.87 -12.46 -5.20
C ALA A 150 -26.35 -11.41 -4.20
N GLY A 151 -26.64 -11.81 -2.97
CA GLY A 151 -27.41 -11.00 -2.04
C GLY A 151 -28.91 -11.23 -2.07
N GLU A 152 -29.38 -12.24 -2.79
CA GLU A 152 -30.81 -12.57 -2.85
C GLU A 152 -31.17 -13.48 -1.66
N ILE A 153 -32.37 -13.23 -1.11
CA ILE A 153 -32.94 -13.99 0.00
C ILE A 153 -34.29 -14.56 -0.45
N HIS A 154 -34.39 -15.89 -0.47
CA HIS A 154 -35.59 -16.60 -0.92
C HIS A 154 -36.18 -17.44 0.22
N PHE A 155 -37.51 -17.56 0.21
CA PHE A 155 -38.29 -18.33 1.16
C PHE A 155 -39.04 -19.45 0.43
N TYR A 156 -39.00 -20.67 0.96
CA TYR A 156 -39.57 -21.88 0.37
C TYR A 156 -40.43 -22.65 1.37
N ASP A 157 -41.37 -23.44 0.86
CA ASP A 157 -42.08 -24.45 1.66
C ASP A 157 -41.19 -25.68 1.95
N SER A 158 -41.69 -26.61 2.77
CA SER A 158 -40.99 -27.86 3.11
C SER A 158 -40.69 -28.78 1.91
N GLN A 159 -41.31 -28.52 0.74
CA GLN A 159 -41.08 -29.24 -0.51
C GLN A 159 -40.15 -28.48 -1.46
N MET A 160 -39.56 -27.37 -1.02
CA MET A 160 -38.71 -26.46 -1.80
C MET A 160 -39.44 -25.71 -2.93
N LYS A 161 -40.74 -25.41 -2.77
CA LYS A 161 -41.48 -24.49 -3.65
C LYS A 161 -41.32 -23.05 -3.15
N LEU A 162 -41.03 -22.13 -4.07
CA LEU A 162 -40.82 -20.72 -3.74
C LEU A 162 -42.12 -20.09 -3.22
N LEU A 163 -42.06 -19.54 -2.00
CA LEU A 163 -43.13 -18.81 -1.35
C LEU A 163 -42.95 -17.31 -1.47
N TYR A 164 -41.72 -16.80 -1.29
CA TYR A 164 -41.45 -15.37 -1.33
C TYR A 164 -39.98 -15.11 -1.64
N TRP A 165 -39.67 -13.93 -2.18
CA TRP A 165 -38.29 -13.46 -2.32
C TRP A 165 -38.23 -11.98 -1.94
N VAL A 166 -37.19 -11.61 -1.20
CA VAL A 166 -37.01 -10.22 -0.75
C VAL A 166 -36.62 -9.36 -1.95
N HIS A 167 -37.32 -8.24 -2.13
CA HIS A 167 -37.07 -7.33 -3.24
C HIS A 167 -36.88 -5.86 -2.82
N GLY A 168 -37.19 -5.51 -1.57
CA GLY A 168 -37.08 -4.14 -1.05
C GLY A 168 -35.65 -3.63 -0.84
N PHE A 169 -34.65 -4.52 -0.80
CA PHE A 169 -33.24 -4.15 -0.74
C PHE A 169 -32.37 -5.18 -1.45
N THR A 170 -31.13 -4.79 -1.76
CA THR A 170 -30.09 -5.68 -2.28
C THR A 170 -28.83 -5.52 -1.45
N VAL A 171 -28.19 -6.65 -1.13
CA VAL A 171 -26.88 -6.70 -0.46
C VAL A 171 -25.86 -7.37 -1.37
N ASP A 172 -24.59 -7.41 -0.96
CA ASP A 172 -23.60 -8.27 -1.62
C ASP A 172 -23.77 -9.74 -1.21
N SER A 173 -22.72 -10.55 -1.23
CA SER A 173 -22.82 -11.99 -0.93
C SER A 173 -23.30 -12.23 0.51
N VAL A 174 -24.47 -12.85 0.68
CA VAL A 174 -25.00 -13.21 2.01
C VAL A 174 -24.09 -14.25 2.64
N LYS A 175 -23.61 -14.01 3.85
CA LYS A 175 -22.76 -14.91 4.64
C LYS A 175 -23.49 -15.59 5.77
N GLY A 176 -24.48 -14.92 6.37
CA GLY A 176 -25.25 -15.44 7.49
C GLY A 176 -26.62 -14.78 7.54
N ILE A 177 -27.63 -15.53 7.97
CA ILE A 177 -28.96 -15.00 8.28
C ILE A 177 -29.33 -15.55 9.66
N SER A 178 -29.73 -14.67 10.58
CA SER A 178 -30.19 -15.08 11.91
C SER A 178 -31.50 -14.39 12.23
N PHE A 179 -32.51 -15.19 12.56
CA PHE A 179 -33.84 -14.71 12.92
C PHE A 179 -33.95 -14.42 14.42
N ASN A 180 -34.92 -13.58 14.78
CA ASN A 180 -35.26 -13.35 16.19
C ASN A 180 -35.68 -14.67 16.88
N ILE A 181 -35.30 -14.81 18.16
CA ILE A 181 -35.51 -16.04 18.96
C ILE A 181 -37.01 -16.26 19.25
N SER A 182 -37.74 -15.18 19.51
CA SER A 182 -39.20 -15.23 19.71
C SER A 182 -39.93 -15.06 18.37
N PRO A 183 -41.02 -15.82 18.13
CA PRO A 183 -41.90 -15.59 17.00
C PRO A 183 -42.53 -14.19 17.09
N ARG A 184 -42.93 -13.65 15.93
CA ARG A 184 -43.64 -12.37 15.88
C ARG A 184 -45.07 -12.58 16.40
N SER A 185 -45.49 -11.78 17.37
CA SER A 185 -46.86 -11.78 17.91
C SER A 185 -47.73 -10.75 17.20
N TYR A 186 -48.69 -11.17 16.38
CA TYR A 186 -49.48 -10.27 15.53
C TYR A 186 -50.96 -10.66 15.42
N ILE A 187 -51.79 -9.68 15.03
CA ILE A 187 -53.19 -9.87 14.61
C ILE A 187 -53.34 -9.25 13.22
N ILE A 188 -53.71 -10.09 12.23
CA ILE A 188 -54.02 -9.62 10.87
C ILE A 188 -55.47 -9.15 10.85
N LEU A 189 -55.66 -7.87 10.54
CA LEU A 189 -56.98 -7.27 10.40
C LEU A 189 -57.31 -7.10 8.91
N ASP A 190 -58.49 -7.60 8.52
CA ASP A 190 -59.05 -7.46 7.17
C ASP A 190 -60.36 -6.63 7.24
N PRO A 191 -60.27 -5.31 7.49
CA PRO A 191 -61.46 -4.47 7.57
C PRO A 191 -62.14 -4.33 6.21
N LYS A 192 -63.48 -4.49 6.17
CA LYS A 192 -64.30 -4.26 4.96
C LYS A 192 -64.17 -2.83 4.41
N CYS A 193 -63.77 -1.90 5.26
CA CYS A 193 -63.54 -0.49 4.95
C CYS A 193 -62.16 -0.34 4.29
N LYS A 194 -62.11 -0.05 2.99
CA LYS A 194 -60.85 0.06 2.21
C LYS A 194 -59.97 1.29 2.54
N LYS A 195 -60.14 1.93 3.72
CA LYS A 195 -59.41 3.12 4.21
C LYS A 195 -59.15 3.01 5.72
N ILE A 196 -58.15 3.76 6.23
CA ILE A 196 -57.89 3.93 7.67
C ILE A 196 -59.18 4.45 8.33
N CYS A 197 -59.76 3.66 9.22
CA CYS A 197 -61.09 3.83 9.79
C CYS A 197 -61.00 3.92 11.33
N PRO A 198 -61.85 4.70 12.01
CA PRO A 198 -61.89 4.77 13.49
C PRO A 198 -62.15 3.42 14.18
N CYS A 199 -62.74 2.47 13.45
CA CYS A 199 -62.91 1.08 13.87
C CYS A 199 -61.59 0.34 14.14
N TRP A 200 -60.45 0.83 13.62
CA TRP A 200 -59.11 0.26 13.82
C TRP A 200 -58.53 0.57 15.20
N GLU A 201 -58.85 1.75 15.75
CA GLU A 201 -58.45 2.17 17.09
C GLU A 201 -59.22 1.43 18.18
N GLN A 202 -60.47 1.05 17.91
CA GLN A 202 -61.36 0.36 18.85
C GLN A 202 -61.09 -1.15 19.01
N VAL A 203 -60.24 -1.76 18.16
CA VAL A 203 -59.83 -3.16 18.35
C VAL A 203 -58.89 -3.24 19.55
N VAL A 204 -59.36 -3.87 20.64
CA VAL A 204 -58.57 -4.15 21.84
C VAL A 204 -57.41 -5.07 21.45
N VAL A 205 -56.19 -4.67 21.80
CA VAL A 205 -55.01 -5.49 21.53
C VAL A 205 -54.94 -6.56 22.61
N GLU A 206 -55.12 -7.82 22.21
CA GLU A 206 -54.86 -8.95 23.09
C GLU A 206 -53.35 -9.06 23.37
N GLU A 207 -52.99 -9.30 24.61
CA GLU A 207 -51.63 -9.66 24.99
C GLU A 207 -51.33 -11.09 24.53
N ASP A 208 -50.12 -11.30 24.04
CA ASP A 208 -49.70 -12.61 23.58
C ASP A 208 -49.43 -13.54 24.78
N PRO A 209 -50.06 -14.73 24.87
CA PRO A 209 -50.00 -15.59 26.05
C PRO A 209 -48.60 -16.14 26.38
N GLU A 210 -47.67 -16.17 25.41
CA GLU A 210 -46.30 -16.65 25.64
C GLU A 210 -45.30 -15.53 25.98
N THR A 211 -45.51 -14.32 25.46
CA THR A 211 -44.53 -13.21 25.58
C THR A 211 -45.00 -12.07 26.49
N GLY A 212 -46.30 -11.96 26.77
CA GLY A 212 -46.89 -10.89 27.58
C GLY A 212 -46.86 -9.50 26.90
N VAL A 213 -46.51 -9.44 25.61
CA VAL A 213 -46.44 -8.19 24.83
C VAL A 213 -47.75 -7.99 24.07
N PRO A 214 -48.27 -6.74 23.96
CA PRO A 214 -49.43 -6.46 23.11
C PRO A 214 -49.16 -6.83 21.65
N ARG A 215 -50.04 -7.64 21.05
CA ARG A 215 -49.90 -8.10 19.66
C ARG A 215 -49.88 -6.94 18.66
N GLN A 216 -48.98 -7.00 17.69
CA GLN A 216 -48.89 -5.98 16.64
C GLN A 216 -50.10 -6.03 15.71
N LYS A 217 -50.77 -4.89 15.49
CA LYS A 217 -51.85 -4.75 14.51
C LYS A 217 -51.26 -4.66 13.09
N LEU A 218 -51.53 -5.64 12.24
CA LEU A 218 -51.09 -5.66 10.84
C LEU A 218 -52.30 -5.64 9.90
N LEU A 219 -52.26 -4.79 8.86
CA LEU A 219 -53.30 -4.68 7.85
C LEU A 219 -53.03 -5.68 6.72
N LYS A 220 -54.02 -6.50 6.36
CA LYS A 220 -53.87 -7.53 5.31
C LYS A 220 -53.38 -6.96 3.96
N LYS A 221 -53.76 -5.72 3.61
CA LYS A 221 -53.35 -5.05 2.37
C LYS A 221 -51.88 -4.59 2.37
N ALA A 222 -51.28 -4.38 3.54
CA ALA A 222 -49.90 -3.93 3.69
C ALA A 222 -48.91 -5.09 3.87
N LEU A 223 -49.39 -6.33 3.91
CA LEU A 223 -48.57 -7.52 4.07
C LEU A 223 -48.13 -8.06 2.71
N PRO A 224 -46.90 -8.58 2.60
CA PRO A 224 -46.49 -9.38 1.44
C PRO A 224 -47.42 -10.57 1.25
N THR A 225 -47.74 -10.91 0.01
CA THR A 225 -48.48 -12.12 -0.35
C THR A 225 -47.51 -13.20 -0.81
N ASP A 226 -47.80 -14.46 -0.49
CA ASP A 226 -47.04 -15.58 -1.03
C ASP A 226 -47.21 -15.69 -2.56
N ALA A 227 -46.22 -16.28 -3.22
CA ALA A 227 -46.20 -16.53 -4.66
C ALA A 227 -47.11 -17.70 -5.07
N THR A 228 -48.00 -18.17 -4.18
CA THR A 228 -48.93 -19.25 -4.47
C THR A 228 -50.21 -18.70 -5.10
N THR A 229 -50.96 -19.55 -5.80
CA THR A 229 -52.25 -19.17 -6.40
C THR A 229 -53.32 -18.76 -5.38
N ALA A 230 -53.08 -18.98 -4.08
CA ALA A 230 -54.00 -18.64 -3.00
C ALA A 230 -53.75 -17.27 -2.36
N GLU A 231 -52.68 -16.55 -2.76
CA GLU A 231 -52.31 -15.20 -2.28
C GLU A 231 -52.44 -15.04 -0.76
N LYS A 232 -51.88 -15.98 0.01
CA LYS A 232 -51.97 -15.91 1.48
C LYS A 232 -50.99 -14.84 1.99
N PRO A 233 -51.33 -14.11 3.07
CA PRO A 233 -50.40 -13.18 3.68
C PRO A 233 -49.18 -13.97 4.19
N PHE A 234 -47.99 -13.55 3.75
CA PHE A 234 -46.71 -14.16 4.08
C PHE A 234 -45.95 -13.27 5.06
N LEU A 235 -45.60 -13.83 6.22
CA LEU A 235 -44.95 -13.10 7.30
C LEU A 235 -43.92 -14.00 7.98
N VAL A 236 -42.72 -13.46 8.21
CA VAL A 236 -41.66 -14.10 8.98
C VAL A 236 -41.15 -13.16 10.07
N ARG A 237 -40.31 -13.70 10.96
CA ARG A 237 -39.62 -12.90 11.99
C ARG A 237 -38.65 -11.92 11.35
N ASP A 238 -38.36 -10.85 12.07
CA ASP A 238 -37.24 -9.98 11.71
C ASP A 238 -35.92 -10.74 11.88
N PHE A 239 -34.94 -10.34 11.07
CA PHE A 239 -33.67 -11.03 11.01
C PHE A 239 -32.52 -10.07 10.76
N ILE A 240 -31.33 -10.51 11.14
CA ILE A 240 -30.09 -9.87 10.75
C ILE A 240 -29.48 -10.64 9.57
N VAL A 241 -28.92 -9.89 8.64
CA VAL A 241 -28.16 -10.40 7.49
C VAL A 241 -26.71 -9.99 7.68
N CYS A 242 -25.83 -10.98 7.72
CA CYS A 242 -24.39 -10.78 7.64
C CYS A 242 -23.97 -10.94 6.18
N THR A 243 -23.22 -9.99 5.66
CA THR A 243 -22.73 -9.98 4.28
C THR A 243 -21.21 -10.09 4.24
N HIS A 244 -20.63 -10.21 3.03
CA HIS A 244 -19.19 -10.36 2.91
C HIS A 244 -18.44 -9.02 3.09
N ASN A 245 -18.91 -7.97 2.42
CA ASN A 245 -18.21 -6.68 2.30
C ASN A 245 -19.06 -5.47 2.74
N GLN A 246 -20.30 -5.65 3.19
CA GLN A 246 -21.15 -4.55 3.66
C GLN A 246 -21.44 -4.63 5.17
N GLY A 247 -21.07 -5.74 5.81
CA GLY A 247 -21.16 -5.91 7.26
C GLY A 247 -22.46 -6.58 7.70
N VAL A 248 -23.11 -6.07 8.74
CA VAL A 248 -24.32 -6.65 9.34
C VAL A 248 -25.46 -5.64 9.27
N GLY A 249 -26.57 -6.05 8.68
CA GLY A 249 -27.80 -5.26 8.63
C GLY A 249 -28.98 -5.95 9.31
N PHE A 250 -29.83 -5.17 9.96
CA PHE A 250 -31.13 -5.57 10.48
C PHE A 250 -32.19 -5.38 9.41
N VAL A 251 -33.03 -6.38 9.19
CA VAL A 251 -34.13 -6.35 8.24
C VAL A 251 -35.44 -6.41 9.01
N ASP A 252 -36.22 -5.32 8.91
CA ASP A 252 -37.64 -5.38 9.25
C ASP A 252 -38.39 -5.98 8.06
N PHE A 253 -38.87 -7.19 8.23
CA PHE A 253 -39.47 -7.95 7.13
C PHE A 253 -40.75 -7.30 6.60
N VAL A 254 -41.55 -6.66 7.46
CA VAL A 254 -42.84 -6.07 7.06
C VAL A 254 -42.64 -4.86 6.14
N THR A 255 -41.61 -4.06 6.42
CA THR A 255 -41.29 -2.86 5.63
C THR A 255 -40.24 -3.12 4.55
N GLU A 256 -39.65 -4.33 4.52
CA GLU A 256 -38.47 -4.69 3.73
C GLU A 256 -37.32 -3.68 3.83
N LYS A 257 -37.18 -3.01 4.98
CA LYS A 257 -36.15 -2.00 5.19
C LYS A 257 -34.92 -2.61 5.84
N LEU A 258 -33.77 -2.51 5.15
CA LEU A 258 -32.46 -2.85 5.68
C LEU A 258 -31.86 -1.65 6.44
N VAL A 259 -31.51 -1.86 7.70
CA VAL A 259 -30.79 -0.90 8.56
C VAL A 259 -29.41 -1.48 8.89
N THR A 260 -28.35 -0.88 8.38
CA THR A 260 -26.98 -1.33 8.69
C THR A 260 -26.66 -1.10 10.17
N ILE A 261 -26.33 -2.16 10.90
CA ILE A 261 -25.92 -2.12 12.31
C ILE A 261 -24.40 -2.00 12.42
N LEU A 262 -23.68 -2.81 11.63
CA LEU A 262 -22.23 -2.83 11.58
C LEU A 262 -21.80 -2.66 10.13
N ASP A 263 -21.14 -1.56 9.81
CA ASP A 263 -20.60 -1.30 8.48
C ASP A 263 -19.21 -1.95 8.36
N ASN A 264 -19.02 -2.77 7.32
CA ASN A 264 -17.74 -3.38 6.98
C ASN A 264 -17.31 -3.06 5.54
N LYS A 265 -17.76 -1.94 4.99
CA LYS A 265 -17.37 -1.53 3.64
C LYS A 265 -15.87 -1.27 3.56
N THR A 266 -15.15 -2.21 2.97
CA THR A 266 -13.71 -2.09 2.78
C THR A 266 -13.40 -1.16 1.61
N SER A 267 -12.61 -0.13 1.87
CA SER A 267 -12.10 0.80 0.87
C SER A 267 -10.60 1.00 1.14
N HIS A 268 -9.82 1.21 0.08
CA HIS A 268 -8.39 1.45 0.22
C HIS A 268 -8.16 2.89 0.68
N ALA A 269 -7.30 3.06 1.69
CA ALA A 269 -6.83 4.38 2.09
C ALA A 269 -5.92 4.95 1.00
N LEU A 270 -6.10 6.23 0.68
CA LEU A 270 -5.30 6.96 -0.30
C LEU A 270 -4.50 8.09 0.34
N SER A 271 -4.99 8.63 1.46
CA SER A 271 -4.36 9.74 2.17
C SER A 271 -4.49 9.61 3.68
N LEU A 272 -3.56 10.22 4.41
CA LEU A 272 -3.34 10.08 5.83
C LEU A 272 -2.71 11.37 6.39
N SER A 273 -3.33 11.96 7.40
CA SER A 273 -2.72 13.10 8.11
C SER A 273 -2.96 13.02 9.61
N VAL A 274 -1.93 13.33 10.40
CA VAL A 274 -1.99 13.32 11.86
C VAL A 274 -2.13 14.76 12.36
N HIS A 275 -3.03 14.98 13.32
CA HIS A 275 -3.12 16.28 13.97
C HIS A 275 -1.86 16.52 14.82
N PRO A 276 -1.21 17.70 14.72
CA PRO A 276 0.06 17.97 15.42
C PRO A 276 -0.09 17.86 16.95
N GLU A 277 -1.11 18.49 17.53
CA GLU A 277 -1.29 18.51 18.99
C GLU A 277 -2.29 17.47 19.54
N LYS A 278 -3.42 17.21 18.87
CA LYS A 278 -4.49 16.32 19.38
C LYS A 278 -4.27 14.88 18.96
N THR A 279 -4.78 13.91 19.72
CA THR A 279 -4.59 12.46 19.45
C THR A 279 -5.46 11.95 18.28
N PHE A 280 -5.69 12.79 17.27
CA PHE A 280 -6.53 12.49 16.12
C PHE A 280 -5.69 12.23 14.88
N LEU A 281 -6.12 11.23 14.12
CA LEU A 281 -5.59 10.84 12.84
C LEU A 281 -6.72 10.85 11.82
N CYS A 282 -6.51 11.50 10.69
CA CYS A 282 -7.47 11.58 9.61
C CYS A 282 -7.02 10.69 8.45
N VAL A 283 -7.92 9.84 7.95
CA VAL A 283 -7.68 8.92 6.84
C VAL A 283 -8.71 9.18 5.74
N GLY A 284 -8.23 9.32 4.50
CA GLY A 284 -9.05 9.53 3.32
C GLY A 284 -9.02 8.30 2.42
N TYR A 285 -10.19 7.92 1.92
CA TYR A 285 -10.38 6.67 1.19
C TYR A 285 -10.74 6.88 -0.29
N ASN A 286 -10.53 5.84 -1.09
CA ASN A 286 -10.85 5.81 -2.51
C ASN A 286 -12.36 5.96 -2.81
N ASP A 287 -13.22 5.62 -1.85
CA ASP A 287 -14.67 5.75 -2.00
C ASP A 287 -15.23 7.08 -1.47
N GLY A 288 -14.38 8.07 -1.23
CA GLY A 288 -14.81 9.40 -0.78
C GLY A 288 -15.13 9.47 0.71
N THR A 289 -14.88 8.39 1.45
CA THR A 289 -15.02 8.36 2.90
C THR A 289 -13.82 9.03 3.56
N ILE A 290 -14.07 9.77 4.64
CA ILE A 290 -13.05 10.34 5.52
C ILE A 290 -13.34 9.86 6.94
N GLU A 291 -12.32 9.33 7.60
CA GLU A 291 -12.39 8.85 8.97
C GLU A 291 -11.45 9.64 9.86
N LEU A 292 -11.97 10.06 11.01
CA LEU A 292 -11.19 10.63 12.10
C LEU A 292 -11.10 9.56 13.20
N VAL A 293 -9.89 9.11 13.50
CA VAL A 293 -9.59 8.05 14.45
C VAL A 293 -8.82 8.62 15.63
N ASN A 294 -9.22 8.26 16.85
CA ASN A 294 -8.37 8.48 18.01
C ASN A 294 -7.36 7.34 18.09
N TYR A 295 -6.10 7.61 17.73
CA TYR A 295 -5.07 6.58 17.62
C TYR A 295 -4.53 6.09 18.97
N VAL A 296 -4.78 6.81 20.07
CA VAL A 296 -4.44 6.36 21.44
C VAL A 296 -5.50 5.42 21.98
N GLN A 297 -6.78 5.70 21.71
CA GLN A 297 -7.90 4.86 22.16
C GLN A 297 -8.23 3.72 21.19
N HIS A 298 -7.63 3.71 20.00
CA HIS A 298 -7.95 2.81 18.88
C HIS A 298 -9.45 2.78 18.54
N LYS A 299 -10.08 3.96 18.54
CA LYS A 299 -11.52 4.12 18.26
C LYS A 299 -11.75 5.07 17.10
N LEU A 300 -12.63 4.67 16.18
CA LEU A 300 -13.22 5.57 15.20
C LEU A 300 -14.02 6.64 15.95
N PHE A 301 -13.68 7.90 15.71
CA PHE A 301 -14.34 9.04 16.34
C PHE A 301 -15.48 9.57 15.46
N ILE A 302 -15.20 9.86 14.18
CA ILE A 302 -16.20 10.35 13.20
C ILE A 302 -15.88 9.75 11.82
N ARG A 303 -16.93 9.42 11.06
CA ARG A 303 -16.85 9.04 9.64
C ARG A 303 -17.79 9.96 8.85
N ILE A 304 -17.28 10.54 7.75
CA ILE A 304 -18.09 11.32 6.80
C ILE A 304 -17.92 10.71 5.41
N ASN A 305 -19.02 10.59 4.67
CA ASN A 305 -18.99 10.21 3.26
C ASN A 305 -19.21 11.45 2.39
N LEU A 306 -18.16 11.92 1.70
CA LEU A 306 -18.27 13.11 0.85
C LEU A 306 -19.20 12.89 -0.35
N ARG A 307 -19.36 11.66 -0.84
CA ARG A 307 -20.28 11.38 -1.97
C ARG A 307 -21.73 11.66 -1.60
N ASP A 308 -22.09 11.52 -0.33
CA ASP A 308 -23.43 11.85 0.16
C ASP A 308 -23.66 13.36 0.24
N HIS A 309 -22.59 14.15 0.43
CA HIS A 309 -22.64 15.60 0.36
C HIS A 309 -22.87 16.10 -1.07
N TYR A 310 -22.29 15.43 -2.07
CA TYR A 310 -22.44 15.78 -3.49
C TYR A 310 -23.54 14.98 -4.21
N LYS A 311 -24.46 14.33 -3.49
CA LYS A 311 -25.55 13.58 -4.11
C LYS A 311 -26.54 14.52 -4.80
N VAL A 312 -26.95 14.17 -6.01
CA VAL A 312 -28.01 14.87 -6.74
C VAL A 312 -29.28 14.04 -6.65
N VAL A 313 -30.33 14.61 -6.09
CA VAL A 313 -31.67 13.99 -6.01
C VAL A 313 -32.52 14.58 -7.14
N ILE A 314 -32.83 13.77 -8.14
CA ILE A 314 -33.71 14.15 -9.24
C ILE A 314 -35.14 13.76 -8.83
N PRO A 315 -36.06 14.73 -8.70
CA PRO A 315 -37.46 14.42 -8.39
C PRO A 315 -38.10 13.62 -9.52
N PRO A 316 -39.09 12.75 -9.21
CA PRO A 316 -39.78 11.95 -10.21
C PRO A 316 -40.42 12.86 -11.27
N LYS A 317 -40.31 12.48 -12.54
CA LYS A 317 -41.07 13.12 -13.62
C LYS A 317 -42.57 12.93 -13.35
N GLU A 318 -43.38 13.96 -13.61
CA GLU A 318 -44.84 13.97 -13.32
C GLU A 318 -45.60 12.77 -13.93
N ASP A 319 -45.07 12.16 -15.00
CA ASP A 319 -45.65 10.99 -15.69
C ASP A 319 -45.21 9.61 -15.11
N SER A 320 -44.48 9.57 -14.00
CA SER A 320 -43.95 8.32 -13.45
C SER A 320 -44.94 7.66 -12.46
N ILE A 321 -45.48 6.50 -12.87
CA ILE A 321 -46.44 5.69 -12.09
C ILE A 321 -45.82 5.19 -10.76
N LYS A 322 -44.49 5.14 -10.65
CA LYS A 322 -43.77 4.61 -9.48
C LYS A 322 -43.32 5.66 -8.46
N GLY A 323 -43.30 6.95 -8.79
CA GLY A 323 -42.93 8.01 -7.83
C GLY A 323 -41.51 7.90 -7.24
N ASP A 324 -40.63 7.10 -7.83
CA ASP A 324 -39.28 6.85 -7.31
C ASP A 324 -38.36 8.05 -7.58
N MET A 325 -37.66 8.53 -6.54
CA MET A 325 -36.62 9.57 -6.67
C MET A 325 -35.33 8.95 -7.20
N GLU A 326 -34.79 9.47 -8.31
CA GLU A 326 -33.47 9.05 -8.79
C GLU A 326 -32.37 9.79 -8.02
N VAL A 327 -31.53 9.06 -7.27
CA VAL A 327 -30.39 9.62 -6.52
C VAL A 327 -29.10 9.24 -7.21
N THR A 328 -28.40 10.22 -7.79
CA THR A 328 -27.08 10.02 -8.40
C THR A 328 -25.99 10.40 -7.40
N ARG A 329 -25.09 9.45 -7.09
CA ARG A 329 -23.90 9.70 -6.25
C ARG A 329 -22.65 9.76 -7.14
N PRO A 330 -21.84 10.83 -7.06
CA PRO A 330 -20.62 10.92 -7.86
C PRO A 330 -19.56 9.92 -7.39
N GLN A 331 -18.71 9.49 -8.32
CA GLN A 331 -17.47 8.80 -7.99
C GLN A 331 -16.45 9.86 -7.56
N LEU A 332 -16.09 9.84 -6.28
CA LEU A 332 -15.09 10.74 -5.67
C LEU A 332 -14.12 9.93 -4.84
N SER A 333 -12.85 10.30 -4.88
CA SER A 333 -11.81 9.75 -4.02
C SER A 333 -11.02 10.86 -3.33
N VAL A 334 -10.58 10.60 -2.09
CA VAL A 334 -9.83 11.56 -1.28
C VAL A 334 -8.34 11.30 -1.47
N THR A 335 -7.72 12.02 -2.40
CA THR A 335 -6.34 11.78 -2.83
C THR A 335 -5.30 12.39 -1.90
N CYS A 336 -5.63 13.47 -1.20
CA CYS A 336 -4.70 14.13 -0.26
C CYS A 336 -5.43 14.65 0.98
N LEU A 337 -4.78 14.52 2.14
CA LEU A 337 -5.18 15.15 3.38
C LEU A 337 -3.95 15.76 4.05
N LYS A 338 -4.05 16.99 4.52
CA LYS A 338 -2.95 17.63 5.23
C LYS A 338 -3.47 18.52 6.35
N TYR A 339 -3.06 18.24 7.58
CA TYR A 339 -3.17 19.20 8.68
C TYR A 339 -2.14 20.31 8.53
N SER A 340 -2.53 21.53 8.87
CA SER A 340 -1.57 22.63 9.01
C SER A 340 -0.64 22.40 10.20
N PRO A 341 0.59 22.94 10.21
CA PRO A 341 1.51 22.85 11.35
C PRO A 341 0.90 23.29 12.68
N SER A 342 0.00 24.29 12.66
CA SER A 342 -0.75 24.74 13.84
C SER A 342 -1.91 23.82 14.26
N GLY A 343 -2.31 22.86 13.43
CA GLY A 343 -3.48 22.00 13.64
C GLY A 343 -4.84 22.71 13.48
N MET A 344 -4.85 23.98 13.05
CA MET A 344 -6.07 24.79 12.92
C MET A 344 -6.79 24.59 11.59
N HIS A 345 -6.11 24.03 10.58
CA HIS A 345 -6.70 23.77 9.28
C HIS A 345 -6.45 22.31 8.86
N LEU A 346 -7.42 21.74 8.17
CA LEU A 346 -7.32 20.44 7.52
C LEU A 346 -7.75 20.59 6.06
N ALA A 347 -6.80 20.51 5.14
CA ALA A 347 -7.06 20.53 3.71
C ALA A 347 -7.34 19.12 3.19
N CYS A 348 -8.28 19.01 2.27
CA CYS A 348 -8.67 17.78 1.60
C CYS A 348 -8.71 18.00 0.09
N GLY A 349 -7.84 17.28 -0.63
CA GLY A 349 -7.78 17.26 -2.08
C GLY A 349 -8.50 16.05 -2.66
N LEU A 350 -9.26 16.26 -3.74
CA LEU A 350 -10.02 15.23 -4.44
C LEU A 350 -9.39 14.87 -5.80
N ASP A 351 -9.76 13.70 -6.32
CA ASP A 351 -9.43 13.25 -7.68
C ASP A 351 -10.01 14.12 -8.80
N THR A 352 -11.10 14.83 -8.50
CA THR A 352 -11.75 15.77 -9.42
C THR A 352 -11.05 17.13 -9.50
N GLY A 353 -9.97 17.35 -8.75
CA GLY A 353 -9.26 18.63 -8.68
C GLY A 353 -9.86 19.64 -7.70
N GLN A 354 -10.89 19.23 -6.95
CA GLN A 354 -11.50 20.06 -5.93
C GLN A 354 -10.68 20.07 -4.64
N LEU A 355 -10.45 21.27 -4.10
CA LEU A 355 -9.88 21.49 -2.76
C LEU A 355 -10.99 21.94 -1.81
N ILE A 356 -11.12 21.24 -0.68
CA ILE A 356 -12.04 21.59 0.41
C ILE A 356 -11.29 21.69 1.73
N PHE A 357 -11.77 22.55 2.63
CA PHE A 357 -11.27 22.63 4.00
C PHE A 357 -12.26 22.00 4.96
N LEU A 358 -11.74 21.18 5.86
CA LEU A 358 -12.50 20.46 6.87
C LEU A 358 -12.17 21.02 8.25
N HIS A 359 -13.14 20.97 9.16
CA HIS A 359 -12.91 21.33 10.54
C HIS A 359 -11.95 20.32 11.20
N PRO A 360 -10.84 20.75 11.84
CA PRO A 360 -9.76 19.84 12.27
C PRO A 360 -10.17 18.69 13.19
N THR A 361 -11.21 18.88 14.01
CA THR A 361 -11.65 17.88 15.02
C THR A 361 -13.01 17.26 14.75
N THR A 362 -13.82 17.86 13.87
CA THR A 362 -15.17 17.35 13.57
C THR A 362 -15.31 16.87 12.14
N ILE A 363 -14.29 17.10 11.31
CA ILE A 363 -14.24 16.83 9.87
C ILE A 363 -15.42 17.42 9.06
N ASN A 364 -16.21 18.32 9.64
CA ASN A 364 -17.27 19.04 8.95
C ASN A 364 -16.69 19.90 7.82
N VAL A 365 -17.36 19.92 6.66
CA VAL A 365 -16.95 20.74 5.52
C VAL A 365 -17.15 22.22 5.86
N LEU A 366 -16.06 23.00 5.87
CA LEU A 366 -16.08 24.44 6.15
C LEU A 366 -16.27 25.26 4.87
N THR A 367 -15.80 24.76 3.74
CA THR A 367 -15.97 25.40 2.42
C THR A 367 -17.29 24.97 1.79
N GLU A 368 -18.31 25.83 1.86
CA GLU A 368 -19.61 25.59 1.20
C GLU A 368 -19.46 25.41 -0.32
N GLN A 369 -18.56 26.17 -0.94
CA GLN A 369 -18.16 26.01 -2.34
C GLN A 369 -16.72 25.49 -2.41
N PRO A 370 -16.48 24.33 -3.06
CA PRO A 370 -15.13 23.81 -3.23
C PRO A 370 -14.33 24.68 -4.20
N PHE A 371 -13.03 24.86 -3.93
CA PHE A 371 -12.10 25.49 -4.87
C PHE A 371 -11.92 24.56 -6.08
N ARG A 372 -11.97 25.12 -7.30
CA ARG A 372 -12.01 24.39 -8.58
C ARG A 372 -11.01 24.92 -9.59
N ASP A 373 -9.82 25.23 -9.11
CA ASP A 373 -8.76 25.86 -9.91
C ASP A 373 -8.07 24.87 -10.88
N THR A 374 -8.29 23.57 -10.68
CA THR A 374 -7.87 22.46 -11.55
C THR A 374 -8.99 21.43 -11.78
N LEU A 375 -8.88 20.70 -12.90
CA LEU A 375 -9.73 19.56 -13.26
C LEU A 375 -9.02 18.22 -13.06
N TYR A 376 -7.78 18.25 -12.59
CA TYR A 376 -6.92 17.07 -12.42
C TYR A 376 -6.78 16.71 -10.95
N ALA A 377 -6.61 15.43 -10.65
CA ALA A 377 -6.42 14.93 -9.30
C ALA A 377 -5.29 15.68 -8.57
N ILE A 378 -5.58 16.13 -7.34
CA ILE A 378 -4.58 16.72 -6.45
C ILE A 378 -3.70 15.58 -5.93
N ILE A 379 -2.38 15.72 -6.05
CA ILE A 379 -1.41 14.65 -5.71
C ILE A 379 -0.62 14.93 -4.43
N GLN A 380 -0.44 16.20 -4.07
CA GLN A 380 0.27 16.59 -2.85
C GLN A 380 -0.22 17.95 -2.37
N ILE A 381 -0.26 18.13 -1.05
CA ILE A 381 -0.58 19.39 -0.37
C ILE A 381 0.48 19.62 0.72
N ASP A 382 0.98 20.85 0.81
CA ASP A 382 1.84 21.27 1.90
C ASP A 382 1.47 22.66 2.42
N TYR A 383 1.76 22.92 3.69
CA TYR A 383 1.45 24.17 4.36
C TYR A 383 2.73 24.92 4.71
N SER A 384 2.67 26.25 4.68
CA SER A 384 3.73 27.06 5.26
C SER A 384 3.86 26.82 6.76
N PRO A 385 5.06 27.00 7.35
CA PRO A 385 5.28 26.81 8.78
C PRO A 385 4.34 27.62 9.69
N ASP A 386 3.90 28.80 9.26
CA ASP A 386 2.93 29.64 9.98
C ASP A 386 1.45 29.28 9.72
N SER A 387 1.19 28.24 8.90
CA SER A 387 -0.15 27.77 8.51
C SER A 387 -1.00 28.78 7.74
N ARG A 388 -0.43 29.87 7.22
CA ARG A 388 -1.16 30.93 6.50
C ARG A 388 -1.17 30.75 4.98
N THR A 389 -0.26 29.95 4.45
CA THR A 389 -0.14 29.68 3.02
C THR A 389 -0.24 28.18 2.80
N LEU A 390 -0.93 27.78 1.74
CA LEU A 390 -1.04 26.40 1.30
C LEU A 390 -0.59 26.31 -0.15
N ALA A 391 0.20 25.29 -0.45
CA ALA A 391 0.58 24.94 -1.81
C ALA A 391 0.07 23.54 -2.13
N LEU A 392 -0.35 23.33 -3.38
CA LEU A 392 -0.72 22.00 -3.86
C LEU A 392 -0.17 21.75 -5.26
N ALA A 393 0.05 20.49 -5.57
CA ALA A 393 0.43 20.01 -6.89
C ALA A 393 -0.67 19.12 -7.45
N ASP A 394 -0.96 19.26 -8.75
CA ASP A 394 -1.90 18.41 -9.46
C ASP A 394 -1.21 17.38 -10.37
N LYS A 395 -1.99 16.40 -10.85
CA LYS A 395 -1.51 15.37 -11.79
C LYS A 395 -1.12 15.94 -13.15
N ASN A 396 -1.49 17.18 -13.49
CA ASN A 396 -1.09 17.84 -14.74
C ASN A 396 0.18 18.69 -14.59
N ARG A 397 0.93 18.50 -13.50
CA ARG A 397 2.24 19.13 -13.23
C ARG A 397 2.14 20.63 -12.91
N THR A 398 0.99 21.08 -12.44
CA THR A 398 0.75 22.48 -12.10
C THR A 398 0.82 22.65 -10.59
N VAL A 399 1.51 23.70 -10.15
CA VAL A 399 1.57 24.13 -8.74
C VAL A 399 0.60 25.28 -8.53
N PHE A 400 -0.13 25.24 -7.42
CA PHE A 400 -1.14 26.22 -7.03
C PHE A 400 -0.85 26.72 -5.62
N VAL A 401 -1.10 28.00 -5.36
CA VAL A 401 -0.91 28.62 -4.04
C VAL A 401 -2.18 29.30 -3.57
N TYR A 402 -2.50 29.13 -2.30
CA TYR A 402 -3.62 29.75 -1.60
C TYR A 402 -3.12 30.44 -0.34
N LYS A 403 -3.75 31.56 0.03
CA LYS A 403 -3.46 32.28 1.27
C LYS A 403 -4.70 32.36 2.16
N PHE A 404 -4.49 32.32 3.46
CA PHE A 404 -5.53 32.48 4.47
C PHE A 404 -5.59 33.93 4.94
N ASP A 405 -6.74 34.56 4.72
CA ASP A 405 -7.05 35.86 5.30
C ASP A 405 -7.48 35.67 6.76
N CYS A 406 -6.67 36.21 7.68
CA CYS A 406 -6.92 36.13 9.12
C CYS A 406 -8.10 36.98 9.58
N ASP A 407 -8.42 38.07 8.85
CA ASP A 407 -9.51 38.99 9.22
C ASP A 407 -10.85 38.46 8.70
N ALA A 408 -10.87 37.98 7.44
CA ALA A 408 -12.07 37.39 6.85
C ALA A 408 -12.30 35.91 7.24
N HIS A 409 -11.29 35.26 7.86
CA HIS A 409 -11.25 33.83 8.14
C HIS A 409 -11.54 32.95 6.91
N LYS A 410 -10.99 33.33 5.75
CA LYS A 410 -11.25 32.67 4.46
C LYS A 410 -9.96 32.43 3.69
N TRP A 411 -9.92 31.29 3.00
CA TRP A 411 -8.90 31.00 2.02
C TRP A 411 -9.23 31.70 0.69
N TRP A 412 -8.22 32.18 0.00
CA TRP A 412 -8.33 32.72 -1.35
C TRP A 412 -7.19 32.21 -2.23
N PHE A 413 -7.46 32.12 -3.53
CA PHE A 413 -6.54 31.59 -4.53
C PHE A 413 -5.58 32.69 -5.01
N VAL A 414 -4.27 32.45 -4.88
CA VAL A 414 -3.22 33.41 -5.28
C VAL A 414 -2.90 33.25 -6.76
N GLY A 415 -2.55 32.01 -7.17
CA GLY A 415 -2.20 31.73 -8.54
C GLY A 415 -1.67 30.33 -8.78
N LYS A 416 -1.46 30.02 -10.06
CA LYS A 416 -0.96 28.73 -10.52
C LYS A 416 0.09 28.86 -11.61
N HIS A 417 1.01 27.91 -11.67
CA HIS A 417 2.04 27.85 -12.71
C HIS A 417 2.46 26.42 -12.99
N ARG A 418 2.66 26.10 -14.28
CA ARG A 418 3.15 24.79 -14.73
C ARG A 418 4.60 24.93 -15.18
N ALA A 419 5.52 24.77 -14.23
CA ALA A 419 6.96 24.91 -14.48
C ALA A 419 7.59 23.61 -14.97
N HIS A 420 7.08 22.46 -14.54
CA HIS A 420 7.63 21.14 -14.88
C HIS A 420 7.02 20.56 -16.17
N TYR A 421 7.85 19.91 -16.97
CA TYR A 421 7.41 19.18 -18.17
C TYR A 421 7.23 17.67 -17.90
N LYS A 422 7.78 17.16 -16.80
CA LYS A 422 7.49 15.81 -16.25
C LYS A 422 6.79 15.91 -14.89
N ASP A 423 6.39 14.77 -14.32
CA ASP A 423 5.62 14.70 -13.06
C ASP A 423 6.37 15.34 -11.89
N ILE A 424 5.63 16.03 -11.02
CA ILE A 424 6.15 16.63 -9.79
C ILE A 424 6.35 15.51 -8.77
N THR A 425 7.53 15.45 -8.16
CA THR A 425 7.89 14.44 -7.15
C THR A 425 7.69 14.95 -5.73
N SER A 426 7.95 16.23 -5.48
CA SER A 426 7.74 16.84 -4.17
C SER A 426 7.44 18.33 -4.28
N ILE A 427 6.56 18.81 -3.40
CA ILE A 427 6.33 20.23 -3.13
C ILE A 427 6.45 20.46 -1.62
N PHE A 428 7.22 21.46 -1.20
CA PHE A 428 7.41 21.76 0.22
C PHE A 428 7.80 23.22 0.48
N PHE A 429 7.41 23.72 1.66
CA PHE A 429 7.89 24.99 2.19
C PHE A 429 9.17 24.82 3.00
N LEU A 430 10.10 25.79 2.87
CA LEU A 430 11.25 25.89 3.77
C LEU A 430 10.88 26.73 5.00
N PRO A 431 11.51 26.49 6.18
CA PRO A 431 11.36 27.33 7.36
C PRO A 431 12.15 28.65 7.27
N ILE A 432 12.29 29.20 6.05
CA ILE A 432 13.04 30.40 5.73
C ILE A 432 12.15 31.31 4.91
N LYS A 433 12.12 32.60 5.26
CA LYS A 433 11.34 33.62 4.58
C LYS A 433 12.16 34.35 3.52
N ASN A 434 11.51 34.72 2.43
CA ASN A 434 12.01 35.65 1.44
C ASN A 434 11.96 37.09 1.96
N ALA A 435 12.63 38.01 1.26
CA ALA A 435 12.65 39.43 1.63
C ALA A 435 11.24 40.06 1.67
N ASN A 436 10.30 39.49 0.92
CA ASN A 436 8.88 39.85 0.90
C ASN A 436 8.08 39.38 2.14
N GLY A 437 8.67 38.56 3.02
CA GLY A 437 8.06 38.04 4.24
C GLY A 437 7.30 36.71 4.10
N ASP A 438 7.15 36.19 2.87
CA ASP A 438 6.56 34.89 2.59
C ASP A 438 7.62 33.78 2.72
N TYR A 439 7.18 32.56 3.06
CA TYR A 439 8.08 31.40 3.11
C TYR A 439 8.47 30.94 1.71
N LYS A 440 9.74 30.51 1.57
CA LYS A 440 10.24 29.93 0.32
C LYS A 440 9.47 28.65 -0.02
N LEU A 441 8.95 28.57 -1.24
CA LEU A 441 8.23 27.41 -1.78
C LEU A 441 9.04 26.80 -2.92
N PHE A 442 9.27 25.49 -2.84
CA PHE A 442 9.97 24.73 -3.86
C PHE A 442 9.14 23.59 -4.41
N SER A 443 9.34 23.29 -5.69
CA SER A 443 8.93 22.02 -6.30
C SER A 443 10.11 21.32 -6.98
N LEU A 444 10.10 19.99 -6.92
CA LEU A 444 11.05 19.11 -7.60
C LEU A 444 10.28 18.21 -8.59
N GLY A 445 10.81 18.02 -9.78
CA GLY A 445 10.18 17.17 -10.81
C GLY A 445 11.08 16.06 -11.32
N ILE A 446 10.48 15.05 -11.96
CA ILE A 446 11.20 13.96 -12.65
C ILE A 446 12.07 14.50 -13.80
N ASP A 447 11.84 15.74 -14.22
CA ASP A 447 12.68 16.48 -15.16
C ASP A 447 14.01 16.96 -14.58
N ARG A 448 14.28 16.71 -13.29
CA ARG A 448 15.50 17.13 -12.57
C ARG A 448 15.62 18.65 -12.45
N ILE A 449 14.48 19.33 -12.56
CA ILE A 449 14.37 20.76 -12.35
C ILE A 449 13.90 20.99 -10.92
N MET A 450 14.50 21.98 -10.29
CA MET A 450 14.06 22.58 -9.04
C MET A 450 13.53 23.99 -9.36
N VAL A 451 12.36 24.30 -8.83
CA VAL A 451 11.69 25.59 -9.08
C VAL A 451 11.45 26.28 -7.75
N GLU A 452 11.95 27.51 -7.61
CA GLU A 452 11.59 28.41 -6.50
C GLU A 452 10.48 29.36 -6.97
N TYR A 453 9.43 29.51 -6.17
CA TYR A 453 8.29 30.39 -6.49
C TYR A 453 8.30 31.69 -5.69
N ASN A 454 7.97 32.82 -6.34
CA ASN A 454 7.83 34.12 -5.70
C ASN A 454 6.38 34.43 -5.34
N ILE A 455 5.94 33.95 -4.18
CA ILE A 455 4.55 34.12 -3.71
C ILE A 455 4.18 35.59 -3.50
N GLY A 456 5.13 36.43 -3.09
CA GLY A 456 4.86 37.85 -2.78
C GLY A 456 4.63 38.72 -4.00
N GLU A 457 5.21 38.36 -5.16
CA GLU A 457 5.00 39.04 -6.44
C GLU A 457 3.91 38.38 -7.31
N SER A 458 3.37 37.25 -6.86
CA SER A 458 2.29 36.55 -7.57
C SER A 458 0.97 37.30 -7.44
N CYS A 459 0.30 37.54 -8.57
CA CYS A 459 -0.98 38.23 -8.64
C CYS A 459 -1.85 37.68 -9.78
N ASP A 460 -3.15 38.01 -9.75
CA ASP A 460 -4.10 37.75 -10.84
C ASP A 460 -4.08 36.30 -11.37
N GLU A 461 -4.08 35.33 -10.45
CA GLU A 461 -4.07 33.89 -10.74
C GLU A 461 -2.77 33.34 -11.37
N TYR A 462 -1.74 34.18 -11.52
CA TYR A 462 -0.43 33.79 -12.01
C TYR A 462 0.56 33.63 -10.85
N LEU A 463 1.16 32.44 -10.76
CA LEU A 463 2.22 32.16 -9.77
C LEU A 463 3.58 32.46 -10.41
N GLU A 464 4.29 33.44 -9.85
CA GLU A 464 5.60 33.87 -10.32
C GLU A 464 6.69 32.86 -9.97
N VAL A 465 7.62 32.66 -10.92
CA VAL A 465 8.79 31.78 -10.75
C VAL A 465 10.01 32.64 -10.47
N LEU A 466 10.64 32.42 -9.30
CA LEU A 466 11.86 33.11 -8.91
C LEU A 466 13.08 32.49 -9.58
N SER A 467 13.18 31.16 -9.57
CA SER A 467 14.27 30.44 -10.23
C SER A 467 13.78 29.09 -10.78
N LEU A 468 14.42 28.65 -11.86
CA LEU A 468 14.13 27.39 -12.54
C LEU A 468 15.46 26.79 -12.99
N ASP A 469 15.95 25.84 -12.22
CA ASP A 469 17.33 25.37 -12.34
C ASP A 469 17.38 23.85 -12.38
N ARG A 470 18.16 23.31 -13.31
CA ARG A 470 18.49 21.88 -13.33
C ARG A 470 19.57 21.62 -12.28
N PHE A 471 19.29 20.73 -11.33
CA PHE A 471 20.21 20.42 -10.23
C PHE A 471 20.90 19.05 -10.36
N ASP A 472 20.57 18.26 -11.39
CA ASP A 472 21.19 16.95 -11.63
C ASP A 472 21.26 16.62 -13.13
N GLN A 473 22.26 15.82 -13.51
CA GLN A 473 22.51 15.40 -14.89
C GLN A 473 21.79 14.10 -15.23
N SER A 474 21.90 13.09 -14.35
CA SER A 474 21.43 11.72 -14.57
C SER A 474 20.27 11.39 -13.62
N ALA A 475 20.52 11.50 -12.32
CA ALA A 475 19.65 11.00 -11.28
C ALA A 475 18.34 11.78 -11.16
N VAL A 476 17.24 11.05 -10.94
CA VAL A 476 15.89 11.58 -10.81
C VAL A 476 15.54 11.77 -9.33
N PRO A 477 15.07 12.95 -8.89
CA PRO A 477 14.62 13.13 -7.51
C PRO A 477 13.39 12.28 -7.23
N LEU A 478 13.36 11.65 -6.06
CA LEU A 478 12.18 10.93 -5.56
C LEU A 478 11.51 11.67 -4.40
N CYS A 479 12.29 12.33 -3.56
CA CYS A 479 11.80 13.25 -2.54
C CYS A 479 12.85 14.28 -2.16
N GLY A 480 12.38 15.42 -1.63
CA GLY A 480 13.22 16.47 -1.08
C GLY A 480 12.69 16.95 0.27
N MET A 481 13.57 17.46 1.11
CA MET A 481 13.22 18.14 2.35
C MET A 481 14.24 19.22 2.72
N TYR A 482 13.83 20.15 3.59
CA TYR A 482 14.76 21.11 4.18
C TYR A 482 15.88 20.40 4.95
N TRP A 483 17.13 20.84 4.74
CA TRP A 483 18.26 20.36 5.52
C TRP A 483 18.65 21.43 6.54
N PRO A 484 18.45 21.18 7.85
CA PRO A 484 18.74 22.19 8.86
C PRO A 484 20.24 22.42 9.01
N ASN A 485 20.56 23.66 9.38
CA ASN A 485 21.88 24.05 9.80
C ASN A 485 22.20 23.42 11.16
N ASN A 486 23.42 22.89 11.32
CA ASN A 486 23.80 22.23 12.56
C ASN A 486 24.29 23.29 13.57
N PRO A 487 23.56 23.54 14.67
CA PRO A 487 23.94 24.56 15.64
C PRO A 487 25.19 24.21 16.45
N GLU A 488 25.60 22.94 16.48
CA GLU A 488 26.76 22.45 17.23
C GLU A 488 28.10 22.67 16.52
N LEU A 489 28.08 23.15 15.27
CA LEU A 489 29.30 23.41 14.51
C LEU A 489 30.04 24.65 15.02
N ASP A 490 31.36 24.52 15.19
CA ASP A 490 32.23 25.65 15.51
C ASP A 490 32.27 26.66 14.34
N LEU A 491 31.81 27.88 14.63
CA LEU A 491 31.67 28.96 13.66
C LEU A 491 33.01 29.51 13.16
N GLU A 492 34.13 29.29 13.86
CA GLU A 492 35.45 29.72 13.38
C GLU A 492 35.91 28.89 12.19
N THR A 493 35.63 27.58 12.24
CA THR A 493 36.09 26.57 11.26
C THR A 493 35.03 26.23 10.21
N HIS A 494 33.75 26.36 10.56
CA HIS A 494 32.62 25.93 9.72
C HIS A 494 31.66 27.07 9.36
N ARG A 495 30.98 26.92 8.21
CA ARG A 495 29.87 27.76 7.73
C ARG A 495 28.58 27.15 8.26
N ASN A 496 27.69 28.01 8.74
CA ASN A 496 26.40 27.59 9.30
C ASN A 496 25.21 28.32 8.68
N ASP A 497 25.45 29.08 7.61
CA ASP A 497 24.49 29.94 6.92
C ASP A 497 24.25 29.45 5.48
N LEU A 498 24.48 28.16 5.21
CA LEU A 498 24.32 27.61 3.88
C LEU A 498 22.85 27.26 3.59
N PRO A 499 22.30 27.73 2.47
CA PRO A 499 20.94 27.39 2.05
C PRO A 499 20.90 25.95 1.50
N MET A 500 20.57 24.97 2.34
CA MET A 500 20.64 23.55 1.97
C MET A 500 19.28 22.83 1.95
N ILE A 501 19.16 21.89 1.02
CA ILE A 501 18.11 20.88 0.99
C ILE A 501 18.74 19.49 0.86
N LEU A 502 18.04 18.49 1.38
CA LEU A 502 18.37 17.08 1.19
C LEU A 502 17.46 16.52 0.11
N ILE A 503 18.04 15.80 -0.86
CA ILE A 503 17.30 15.12 -1.94
C ILE A 503 17.68 13.64 -1.94
N ALA A 504 16.68 12.76 -2.00
CA ALA A 504 16.88 11.35 -2.31
C ALA A 504 16.55 11.08 -3.78
N ASN A 505 17.35 10.24 -4.45
CA ASN A 505 17.22 9.98 -5.88
C ASN A 505 17.03 8.49 -6.23
N ASP A 506 16.76 8.21 -7.50
CA ASP A 506 16.55 6.87 -8.04
C ASP A 506 17.82 6.01 -8.15
N GLU A 507 19.00 6.58 -7.83
CA GLU A 507 20.29 5.90 -7.83
C GLU A 507 20.76 5.48 -6.43
N HIS A 508 19.84 5.46 -5.46
CA HIS A 508 20.11 5.15 -4.04
C HIS A 508 21.08 6.11 -3.38
N LYS A 509 21.09 7.39 -3.80
CA LYS A 509 21.93 8.42 -3.18
C LYS A 509 21.08 9.48 -2.48
N TYR A 510 21.68 10.04 -1.45
CA TYR A 510 21.29 11.32 -0.87
C TYR A 510 22.22 12.41 -1.40
N LYS A 511 21.65 13.53 -1.82
CA LYS A 511 22.40 14.73 -2.21
C LYS A 511 22.03 15.88 -1.30
N ILE A 512 23.03 16.50 -0.69
CA ILE A 512 22.88 17.78 0.01
C ILE A 512 23.17 18.86 -1.01
N VAL A 513 22.15 19.61 -1.40
CA VAL A 513 22.23 20.60 -2.48
C VAL A 513 22.08 22.00 -1.90
N ASN A 514 22.95 22.91 -2.34
CA ASN A 514 22.76 24.33 -2.11
C ASN A 514 21.65 24.83 -3.03
N TYR A 515 20.48 25.16 -2.49
CA TYR A 515 19.34 25.54 -3.34
C TYR A 515 19.47 26.92 -3.98
N ALA A 516 20.37 27.78 -3.49
CA ALA A 516 20.61 29.09 -4.09
C ALA A 516 21.58 29.05 -5.28
N THR A 517 22.52 28.10 -5.29
CA THR A 517 23.52 27.96 -6.36
C THR A 517 23.36 26.69 -7.18
N THR A 518 22.41 25.82 -6.82
CA THR A 518 22.16 24.48 -7.36
C THR A 518 23.35 23.51 -7.40
N MET A 519 24.40 23.84 -6.64
CA MET A 519 25.60 23.02 -6.49
C MET A 519 25.34 21.89 -5.49
N THR A 520 25.79 20.68 -5.80
CA THR A 520 25.76 19.57 -4.84
C THR A 520 26.95 19.70 -3.90
N LEU A 521 26.67 19.88 -2.61
CA LEU A 521 27.68 20.02 -1.56
C LEU A 521 28.19 18.67 -1.03
N SER A 522 27.35 17.63 -1.10
CA SER A 522 27.76 16.26 -0.79
C SER A 522 26.85 15.24 -1.46
N THR A 523 27.45 14.15 -1.92
CA THR A 523 26.75 12.95 -2.40
C THR A 523 27.05 11.79 -1.46
N VAL A 524 26.01 11.18 -0.89
CA VAL A 524 26.12 10.11 0.10
C VAL A 524 25.34 8.89 -0.37
N LEU A 525 25.92 7.70 -0.18
CA LEU A 525 25.20 6.45 -0.43
C LEU A 525 24.06 6.29 0.59
N GLY A 526 22.82 6.22 0.11
CA GLY A 526 21.65 5.92 0.93
C GLY A 526 21.46 4.41 1.14
N PRO A 527 20.40 4.02 1.87
CA PRO A 527 20.11 2.61 2.13
C PRO A 527 19.91 1.78 0.85
N ARG A 528 20.67 0.67 0.72
CA ARG A 528 20.68 -0.25 -0.44
C ARG A 528 19.64 -1.38 -0.34
N TYR A 529 18.39 -1.03 -0.04
CA TYR A 529 17.29 -1.99 -0.16
C TYR A 529 16.87 -2.18 -1.63
N GLU A 530 15.88 -3.04 -1.90
CA GLU A 530 15.40 -3.34 -3.25
C GLU A 530 15.00 -2.10 -4.08
N ASN A 531 14.50 -1.06 -3.41
CA ASN A 531 14.09 0.19 -4.03
C ASN A 531 14.75 1.39 -3.32
N PRO A 532 15.03 2.48 -4.04
CA PRO A 532 15.60 3.68 -3.44
C PRO A 532 14.62 4.37 -2.48
N VAL A 533 15.16 5.24 -1.65
CA VAL A 533 14.37 6.04 -0.71
C VAL A 533 13.52 7.04 -1.48
N CYS A 534 12.22 7.05 -1.21
CA CYS A 534 11.26 7.92 -1.87
C CYS A 534 10.47 8.80 -0.89
N ARG A 535 10.65 8.63 0.43
CA ARG A 535 10.15 9.55 1.46
C ARG A 535 11.13 9.62 2.60
N MET A 536 11.26 10.80 3.20
CA MET A 536 12.15 11.02 4.32
C MET A 536 11.59 12.09 5.27
N GLN A 537 11.91 11.95 6.55
CA GLN A 537 11.58 12.92 7.57
C GLN A 537 12.69 12.91 8.64
N LEU A 538 13.25 14.07 8.93
CA LEU A 538 14.22 14.26 9.99
C LEU A 538 13.50 14.27 11.34
N ILE A 539 14.06 13.57 12.32
CA ILE A 539 13.53 13.50 13.68
C ILE A 539 14.65 13.79 14.68
N THR A 540 14.31 14.52 15.75
CA THR A 540 15.23 14.82 16.84
C THR A 540 14.76 14.09 18.10
N LYS A 541 15.71 13.60 18.89
CA LYS A 541 15.44 12.96 20.16
C LYS A 541 16.36 13.56 21.23
N SER A 542 15.75 14.11 22.27
CA SER A 542 16.47 14.49 23.48
C SER A 542 16.95 13.25 24.24
N GLN A 543 18.25 13.19 24.52
CA GLN A 543 18.90 12.18 25.35
C GLN A 543 19.60 12.86 26.54
N GLU A 544 20.00 12.09 27.55
CA GLU A 544 20.71 12.61 28.74
C GLU A 544 22.05 13.29 28.38
N GLU A 545 22.67 12.89 27.27
CA GLU A 545 23.97 13.38 26.77
C GLU A 545 23.86 14.42 25.63
N GLY A 546 22.66 14.85 25.24
CA GLY A 546 22.44 15.81 24.14
C GLY A 546 21.27 15.46 23.22
N GLU A 547 21.12 16.19 22.12
CA GLU A 547 20.10 15.90 21.10
C GLU A 547 20.68 14.99 20.00
N ALA A 548 20.10 13.80 19.84
CA ALA A 548 20.46 12.90 18.76
C ALA A 548 19.47 13.04 17.60
N GLN A 549 20.00 13.24 16.39
CA GLN A 549 19.20 13.32 15.17
C GLN A 549 19.17 11.98 14.43
N TYR A 550 18.01 11.65 13.85
CA TYR A 550 17.81 10.48 13.02
C TYR A 550 16.98 10.85 11.79
N LEU A 551 17.12 10.07 10.72
CA LEU A 551 16.34 10.18 9.50
C LEU A 551 15.40 8.97 9.41
N LEU A 552 14.09 9.23 9.47
CA LEU A 552 13.10 8.24 9.06
C LEU A 552 13.02 8.24 7.54
N PHE A 553 13.04 7.05 6.94
CA PHE A 553 12.90 6.91 5.49
C PHE A 553 11.92 5.81 5.13
N ALA A 554 11.32 5.95 3.95
CA ALA A 554 10.59 4.88 3.30
C ALA A 554 11.09 4.72 1.87
N THR A 555 11.16 3.46 1.43
CA THR A 555 11.33 3.10 0.02
C THR A 555 9.95 2.78 -0.56
N LYS A 556 9.88 1.94 -1.60
CA LYS A 556 8.62 1.43 -2.13
C LYS A 556 7.77 0.74 -1.05
N ASN A 557 8.30 -0.23 -0.33
CA ASN A 557 7.55 -1.11 0.59
C ASN A 557 8.19 -1.24 1.97
N ILE A 558 9.38 -0.69 2.17
CA ILE A 558 10.16 -0.78 3.40
C ILE A 558 10.15 0.58 4.11
N ILE A 559 10.06 0.54 5.44
CA ILE A 559 10.30 1.69 6.31
C ILE A 559 11.56 1.46 7.12
N GLY A 560 12.33 2.51 7.37
CA GLY A 560 13.56 2.41 8.13
C GLY A 560 13.92 3.67 8.89
N LEU A 561 14.92 3.50 9.75
CA LEU A 561 15.48 4.52 10.60
C LEU A 561 16.99 4.55 10.37
N GLN A 562 17.54 5.74 10.17
CA GLN A 562 18.96 5.98 9.95
C GLN A 562 19.51 6.98 10.99
N LYS A 563 20.66 6.66 11.58
CA LYS A 563 21.36 7.53 12.53
C LYS A 563 22.23 8.55 11.79
N MET A 564 22.25 9.78 12.30
CA MET A 564 23.12 10.85 11.81
C MET A 564 24.56 10.73 12.33
N PRO A 565 25.58 11.28 11.64
CA PRO A 565 25.51 11.96 10.33
C PRO A 565 25.37 10.99 9.15
N LEU A 566 24.90 11.51 8.01
CA LEU A 566 24.84 10.80 6.73
C LEU A 566 26.24 10.72 6.12
N ASP A 567 26.86 9.53 6.13
CA ASP A 567 28.23 9.30 5.67
C ASP A 567 28.39 8.05 4.79
N GLY A 568 27.27 7.43 4.40
CA GLY A 568 27.25 6.22 3.58
C GLY A 568 27.52 4.93 4.35
N ASN A 569 27.60 4.99 5.68
CA ASN A 569 27.82 3.82 6.51
C ASN A 569 26.58 2.89 6.50
N PRO A 570 26.70 1.65 5.99
CA PRO A 570 25.57 0.72 5.87
C PRO A 570 25.06 0.18 7.22
N TRP A 571 25.82 0.37 8.31
CA TRP A 571 25.47 -0.07 9.66
C TRP A 571 24.69 0.98 10.46
N LYS A 572 24.58 2.21 9.92
CA LYS A 572 23.83 3.31 10.54
C LYS A 572 22.34 3.29 10.25
N HIS A 573 21.82 2.29 9.54
CA HIS A 573 20.39 2.20 9.25
C HIS A 573 19.83 0.80 9.46
N THR A 574 18.57 0.73 9.88
CA THR A 574 17.81 -0.52 9.97
C THR A 574 16.43 -0.31 9.35
N ALA A 575 15.88 -1.33 8.71
CA ALA A 575 14.57 -1.22 8.08
C ALA A 575 13.78 -2.52 8.14
N ILE A 576 12.47 -2.42 8.01
CA ILE A 576 11.51 -3.52 8.05
C ILE A 576 10.45 -3.35 6.96
N LEU A 577 9.80 -4.45 6.57
CA LEU A 577 8.66 -4.40 5.65
C LEU A 577 7.53 -3.56 6.27
N GLY A 578 7.22 -2.44 5.65
CA GLY A 578 6.13 -1.55 6.07
C GLY A 578 4.80 -2.01 5.52
N HIS A 579 4.69 -2.18 4.20
CA HIS A 579 3.47 -2.61 3.50
C HIS A 579 3.83 -3.59 2.38
N PRO A 580 2.96 -4.52 1.97
CA PRO A 580 3.33 -5.57 1.01
C PRO A 580 3.59 -5.08 -0.42
N VAL A 581 2.96 -3.98 -0.85
CA VAL A 581 3.00 -3.52 -2.25
C VAL A 581 3.72 -2.18 -2.40
N LEU A 582 3.16 -1.14 -1.78
CA LEU A 582 3.66 0.24 -1.86
C LEU A 582 3.21 0.99 -0.61
N ILE A 583 4.09 1.79 -0.02
CA ILE A 583 3.76 2.78 1.00
C ILE A 583 3.26 4.02 0.27
N LEU A 584 2.03 4.46 0.55
CA LEU A 584 1.42 5.66 -0.06
C LEU A 584 1.74 6.92 0.73
N GLU A 585 1.67 6.84 2.05
CA GLU A 585 1.92 7.99 2.91
C GLU A 585 2.63 7.58 4.20
N MET A 586 3.46 8.50 4.68
CA MET A 586 4.31 8.35 5.86
C MET A 586 4.20 9.65 6.65
N CYS A 587 3.70 9.58 7.88
CA CYS A 587 3.53 10.75 8.74
C CYS A 587 4.04 10.45 10.15
N TYR A 588 5.11 11.11 10.56
CA TYR A 588 5.63 11.02 11.93
C TYR A 588 5.13 12.18 12.79
N ARG A 589 4.69 11.83 14.00
CA ARG A 589 4.36 12.79 15.05
C ARG A 589 5.45 12.77 16.11
N GLU A 590 6.05 13.94 16.34
CA GLU A 590 7.20 14.11 17.23
C GLU A 590 6.83 13.91 18.71
N ASP A 591 5.78 14.59 19.22
CA ASP A 591 5.38 14.51 20.64
C ASP A 591 5.10 13.08 21.14
N SER A 592 4.44 12.26 20.30
CA SER A 592 4.09 10.89 20.67
C SER A 592 5.13 9.87 20.21
N GLY A 593 6.18 10.32 19.51
CA GLY A 593 7.17 9.45 18.89
C GLY A 593 6.55 8.35 18.04
N THR A 594 5.48 8.66 17.29
CA THR A 594 4.69 7.65 16.58
C THR A 594 4.71 7.92 15.08
N LEU A 595 5.00 6.87 14.30
CA LEU A 595 4.96 6.91 12.85
C LEU A 595 3.68 6.22 12.37
N PHE A 596 2.99 6.82 11.40
CA PHE A 596 1.83 6.23 10.75
C PHE A 596 2.09 6.01 9.27
N THR A 597 1.66 4.85 8.77
CA THR A 597 1.77 4.53 7.35
C THR A 597 0.50 3.89 6.81
N ILE A 598 0.19 4.21 5.57
CA ILE A 598 -0.83 3.52 4.76
C ILE A 598 -0.17 3.00 3.48
N GLY A 599 -0.71 1.93 2.92
CA GLY A 599 -0.19 1.35 1.69
C GLY A 599 -1.23 1.22 0.59
N ALA A 600 -0.73 0.85 -0.59
CA ALA A 600 -1.54 0.72 -1.78
C ALA A 600 -2.16 -0.67 -1.83
N LYS A 601 -3.49 -0.71 -1.99
CA LYS A 601 -4.28 -1.95 -2.10
C LYS A 601 -4.25 -2.82 -0.84
N ASP A 602 -3.72 -2.32 0.26
CA ASP A 602 -4.04 -2.83 1.59
C ASP A 602 -5.27 -2.10 2.14
N ASN A 603 -5.95 -2.76 3.07
CA ASN A 603 -7.06 -2.19 3.83
C ASN A 603 -6.60 -1.88 5.26
N CYS A 604 -5.32 -1.55 5.42
CA CYS A 604 -4.66 -1.49 6.72
C CYS A 604 -3.86 -0.19 6.86
N MET A 605 -3.90 0.33 8.07
CA MET A 605 -3.08 1.45 8.49
C MET A 605 -2.22 0.94 9.64
N TYR A 606 -0.92 1.21 9.59
CA TYR A 606 0.00 0.79 10.64
C TYR A 606 0.46 1.98 11.48
N GLN A 607 0.58 1.70 12.77
CA GLN A 607 1.12 2.60 13.77
C GLN A 607 2.42 1.98 14.29
N TRP A 608 3.51 2.74 14.21
CA TRP A 608 4.85 2.28 14.54
C TRP A 608 5.45 3.10 15.68
N ALA A 609 6.24 2.44 16.51
CA ALA A 609 7.10 3.07 17.49
C ALA A 609 8.58 2.89 17.06
N PRO A 610 9.35 3.97 16.87
CA PRO A 610 10.75 3.87 16.45
C PRO A 610 11.61 3.31 17.59
N ASN A 611 12.35 2.24 17.30
CA ASN A 611 13.32 1.68 18.23
C ASN A 611 14.74 2.17 17.89
N PHE A 612 15.12 3.30 18.49
CA PHE A 612 16.44 3.91 18.30
C PHE A 612 17.62 3.03 18.74
N ARG A 613 17.41 2.18 19.76
CA ARG A 613 18.46 1.30 20.29
C ARG A 613 18.94 0.30 19.24
N SER A 614 18.04 -0.14 18.35
CA SER A 614 18.39 -1.06 17.26
C SER A 614 19.48 -0.46 16.38
N VAL A 615 19.28 0.76 15.89
CA VAL A 615 20.23 1.46 15.01
C VAL A 615 21.53 1.82 15.74
N GLU A 616 21.45 2.21 17.01
CA GLU A 616 22.65 2.48 17.81
C GLU A 616 23.51 1.23 18.01
N THR A 617 22.87 0.08 18.23
CA THR A 617 23.56 -1.19 18.42
C THR A 617 24.20 -1.64 17.10
N THR A 618 23.49 -1.54 15.97
CA THR A 618 24.08 -1.88 14.66
C THR A 618 25.25 -0.97 14.31
N THR A 619 25.13 0.33 14.59
CA THR A 619 26.22 1.29 14.36
C THR A 619 27.47 0.91 15.16
N LYS A 620 27.31 0.50 16.44
CA LYS A 620 28.42 0.06 17.28
C LYS A 620 29.04 -1.26 16.80
N MET A 621 28.23 -2.18 16.29
CA MET A 621 28.72 -3.46 15.75
C MET A 621 29.49 -3.29 14.44
N GLY A 622 29.21 -2.24 13.66
CA GLY A 622 29.89 -1.96 12.40
C GLY A 622 31.36 -1.57 12.53
N GLY A 623 31.84 -1.22 13.73
CA GLY A 623 33.22 -0.77 13.97
C GLY A 623 33.43 0.73 13.70
N SER A 624 34.69 1.16 13.74
CA SER A 624 35.11 2.53 13.46
C SER A 624 35.78 2.65 12.08
N ASP A 625 36.00 3.88 11.64
CA ASP A 625 36.82 4.20 10.46
C ASP A 625 36.31 3.55 9.16
N LEU A 626 37.09 2.68 8.53
CA LEU A 626 36.75 1.97 7.29
C LEU A 626 36.11 0.60 7.51
N ASP A 627 36.13 0.05 8.73
CA ASP A 627 35.54 -1.26 9.04
C ASP A 627 34.09 -1.42 8.54
N PRO A 628 33.17 -0.45 8.75
CA PRO A 628 31.80 -0.60 8.30
C PRO A 628 31.64 -0.57 6.77
N TYR A 629 32.64 -0.05 6.04
CA TYR A 629 32.59 0.13 4.60
C TYR A 629 33.13 -1.07 3.82
N TYR A 630 33.89 -1.96 4.47
CA TYR A 630 34.44 -3.13 3.79
C TYR A 630 33.37 -4.07 3.24
N CYS A 631 32.17 -4.12 3.83
CA CYS A 631 31.06 -4.91 3.28
C CYS A 631 30.53 -4.36 1.94
N LEU A 632 30.87 -3.13 1.57
CA LEU A 632 30.54 -2.56 0.27
C LEU A 632 31.60 -2.93 -0.78
N ILE A 633 32.81 -3.33 -0.38
CA ILE A 633 33.89 -3.71 -1.28
C ILE A 633 33.84 -5.21 -1.54
N GLU A 634 33.96 -5.61 -2.81
CA GLU A 634 33.98 -7.02 -3.19
C GLU A 634 35.13 -7.76 -2.49
N ASN A 635 34.79 -8.86 -1.82
CA ASN A 635 35.71 -9.64 -0.98
C ASN A 635 36.32 -8.86 0.21
N GLY A 636 35.77 -7.69 0.55
CA GLY A 636 36.17 -6.88 1.70
C GLY A 636 37.63 -6.42 1.67
N ARG A 637 38.21 -6.27 2.86
CA ARG A 637 39.61 -5.85 3.04
C ARG A 637 40.66 -6.73 2.33
N PRO A 638 40.57 -8.08 2.33
CA PRO A 638 41.52 -8.90 1.57
C PRO A 638 41.21 -8.93 0.06
N GLY A 639 40.14 -8.26 -0.38
CA GLY A 639 39.71 -8.25 -1.76
C GLY A 639 40.70 -7.59 -2.71
N TRP A 640 40.65 -8.01 -3.97
CA TRP A 640 41.47 -7.43 -5.04
C TRP A 640 41.23 -5.92 -5.17
N LEU A 641 39.96 -5.48 -5.19
CA LEU A 641 39.60 -4.07 -5.36
C LEU A 641 40.17 -3.18 -4.25
N PHE A 642 40.18 -3.63 -3.00
CA PHE A 642 40.76 -2.84 -1.91
C PHE A 642 42.28 -2.67 -2.07
N ASN A 643 42.99 -3.73 -2.49
CA ASN A 643 44.42 -3.64 -2.78
C ASN A 643 44.68 -2.73 -3.98
N GLU A 644 43.85 -2.79 -5.02
CA GLU A 644 43.97 -1.94 -6.20
C GLU A 644 43.78 -0.44 -5.85
N ILE A 645 42.75 -0.11 -5.04
CA ILE A 645 42.54 1.25 -4.51
C ILE A 645 43.79 1.75 -3.78
N ARG A 646 44.36 0.92 -2.90
CA ARG A 646 45.57 1.27 -2.15
C ARG A 646 46.77 1.49 -3.08
N ASP A 647 46.99 0.58 -4.02
CA ASP A 647 48.15 0.62 -4.91
C ASP A 647 48.06 1.81 -5.88
N LEU A 648 46.87 2.13 -6.39
CA LEU A 648 46.61 3.33 -7.20
C LEU A 648 46.76 4.64 -6.40
N PHE A 649 46.32 4.66 -5.14
CA PHE A 649 46.52 5.81 -4.27
C PHE A 649 48.01 6.12 -4.09
N TYR A 650 48.84 5.10 -3.81
CA TYR A 650 50.29 5.25 -3.76
C TYR A 650 50.90 5.63 -5.11
N TYR A 651 50.38 5.09 -6.21
CA TYR A 651 50.85 5.40 -7.55
C TYR A 651 50.63 6.88 -7.90
N ILE A 652 49.49 7.47 -7.52
CA ILE A 652 49.22 8.90 -7.73
C ILE A 652 50.20 9.77 -6.94
N GLN A 653 50.52 9.43 -5.69
CA GLN A 653 51.51 10.18 -4.92
C GLN A 653 52.88 10.25 -5.61
N ILE A 654 53.25 9.16 -6.29
CA ILE A 654 54.45 9.09 -7.12
C ILE A 654 54.32 9.98 -8.35
N LEU A 655 53.17 9.92 -9.04
CA LEU A 655 52.92 10.73 -10.23
C LEU A 655 52.99 12.24 -9.95
N CYS A 656 52.41 12.69 -8.82
CA CYS A 656 52.45 14.09 -8.41
C CYS A 656 53.87 14.62 -8.17
N GLN A 657 54.85 13.75 -7.89
CA GLN A 657 56.27 14.12 -7.74
C GLN A 657 57.02 14.18 -9.08
N GLY A 658 56.36 13.83 -10.18
CA GLY A 658 56.93 13.75 -11.53
C GLY A 658 57.49 12.36 -11.84
N THR A 659 56.99 11.77 -12.92
CA THR A 659 57.33 10.40 -13.38
C THR A 659 58.83 10.18 -13.56
N PHE A 660 59.55 11.22 -13.99
CA PHE A 660 60.99 11.21 -14.29
C PHE A 660 61.83 12.01 -13.29
N SER A 661 61.28 12.36 -12.12
CA SER A 661 62.04 13.13 -11.15
C SER A 661 63.21 12.31 -10.55
N PRO A 662 64.45 12.84 -10.54
CA PRO A 662 65.59 12.20 -9.89
C PRO A 662 65.57 12.38 -8.35
N SER A 663 64.60 13.11 -7.80
CA SER A 663 64.48 13.32 -6.35
C SER A 663 64.04 12.05 -5.61
N MET A 664 64.50 11.89 -4.36
CA MET A 664 64.04 10.81 -3.48
C MET A 664 62.52 10.88 -3.30
N ARG A 665 61.83 9.79 -3.63
CA ARG A 665 60.37 9.72 -3.52
C ARG A 665 59.95 9.76 -2.06
N ARG A 666 58.99 10.62 -1.73
CA ARG A 666 58.37 10.72 -0.39
C ARG A 666 56.96 10.15 -0.45
N VAL A 667 56.63 9.27 0.47
CA VAL A 667 55.27 8.75 0.62
C VAL A 667 54.60 9.58 1.72
N SER A 668 53.44 10.16 1.42
CA SER A 668 52.58 10.88 2.36
C SER A 668 51.32 10.07 2.64
N ASP A 669 50.50 10.50 3.59
CA ASP A 669 49.16 9.93 3.81
C ASP A 669 48.09 10.62 2.95
N PHE A 670 48.49 11.61 2.13
CA PHE A 670 47.60 12.51 1.40
C PHE A 670 47.88 12.52 -0.10
N ILE A 671 46.84 12.81 -0.89
CA ILE A 671 46.91 13.14 -2.32
C ILE A 671 46.25 14.50 -2.62
N PRO A 672 46.66 15.21 -3.69
CA PRO A 672 45.96 16.42 -4.14
C PRO A 672 44.54 16.11 -4.62
N ILE A 673 43.59 16.99 -4.30
CA ILE A 673 42.18 16.84 -4.68
C ILE A 673 41.97 16.83 -6.19
N ASP A 674 42.80 17.54 -6.96
CA ASP A 674 42.68 17.61 -8.42
C ASP A 674 42.97 16.26 -9.10
N SER A 675 43.57 15.29 -8.40
CA SER A 675 43.82 13.93 -8.90
C SER A 675 42.65 12.97 -8.67
N LEU A 676 41.60 13.39 -7.95
CA LEU A 676 40.41 12.56 -7.68
C LEU A 676 39.72 12.03 -8.95
N PRO A 677 39.48 12.83 -10.00
CA PRO A 677 38.75 12.37 -11.19
C PRO A 677 39.49 11.23 -11.90
N ASP A 678 40.82 11.33 -12.00
CA ASP A 678 41.63 10.30 -12.64
C ASP A 678 41.66 9.02 -11.81
N LEU A 679 41.69 9.13 -10.48
CA LEU A 679 41.64 7.97 -9.59
C LEU A 679 40.28 7.27 -9.66
N MET A 680 39.17 8.01 -9.72
CA MET A 680 37.82 7.46 -9.94
C MET A 680 37.77 6.63 -11.22
N ARG A 681 38.27 7.22 -12.32
CA ARG A 681 38.29 6.60 -13.66
C ARG A 681 39.17 5.36 -13.70
N ALA A 682 40.34 5.40 -13.05
CA ALA A 682 41.24 4.25 -12.94
C ALA A 682 40.59 3.08 -12.18
N LEU A 683 39.74 3.36 -11.20
CA LEU A 683 38.97 2.37 -10.43
C LEU A 683 37.68 1.91 -11.12
N GLY A 684 37.46 2.29 -12.38
CA GLY A 684 36.32 1.88 -13.18
C GLY A 684 35.03 2.66 -12.92
N TYR A 685 35.08 3.77 -12.17
CA TYR A 685 33.97 4.71 -12.08
C TYR A 685 34.22 5.91 -12.97
N PHE A 686 33.33 6.16 -13.93
CA PHE A 686 33.47 7.22 -14.92
C PHE A 686 32.45 8.34 -14.64
N PRO A 687 32.76 9.27 -13.72
CA PRO A 687 31.89 10.41 -13.45
C PRO A 687 31.81 11.32 -14.68
N SER A 688 30.62 11.85 -14.93
CA SER A 688 30.39 12.98 -15.83
C SER A 688 31.16 14.22 -15.37
N GLU A 689 31.47 15.15 -16.28
CA GLU A 689 32.12 16.42 -15.92
C GLU A 689 31.30 17.21 -14.89
N TYR A 690 29.97 17.16 -14.97
CA TYR A 690 29.09 17.71 -13.92
C TYR A 690 29.31 17.04 -12.54
N GLU A 691 29.47 15.73 -12.50
CA GLU A 691 29.76 15.00 -11.25
C GLU A 691 31.18 15.25 -10.76
N VAL A 692 32.15 15.43 -11.65
CA VAL A 692 33.53 15.81 -11.32
C VAL A 692 33.57 17.16 -10.61
N GLU A 693 32.85 18.17 -11.12
CA GLU A 693 32.76 19.47 -10.44
C GLU A 693 32.18 19.33 -9.03
N ASN A 694 31.09 18.58 -8.87
CA ASN A 694 30.47 18.32 -7.57
C ASN A 694 31.42 17.55 -6.62
N LEU A 695 32.14 16.55 -7.14
CA LEU A 695 33.12 15.75 -6.40
C LEU A 695 34.24 16.63 -5.81
N LEU A 696 34.78 17.52 -6.64
CA LEU A 696 35.86 18.43 -6.24
C LEU A 696 35.36 19.47 -5.23
N VAL A 697 34.12 19.96 -5.37
CA VAL A 697 33.49 20.88 -4.41
C VAL A 697 33.27 20.19 -3.06
N GLU A 698 32.75 18.97 -3.06
CA GLU A 698 32.56 18.16 -1.85
C GLU A 698 33.89 17.91 -1.13
N ALA A 699 34.94 17.50 -1.84
CA ALA A 699 36.26 17.27 -1.26
C ALA A 699 36.90 18.55 -0.70
N LYS A 700 36.71 19.70 -1.37
CA LYS A 700 37.28 20.99 -0.95
C LYS A 700 36.61 21.53 0.31
N TYR A 701 35.29 21.42 0.42
CA TYR A 701 34.54 22.11 1.48
C TYR A 701 33.93 21.16 2.52
N LYS A 702 33.92 19.84 2.32
CA LYS A 702 33.36 18.87 3.28
C LYS A 702 32.00 19.32 3.85
N VAL A 703 31.13 19.81 2.95
CA VAL A 703 29.87 20.55 3.21
C VAL A 703 30.03 21.89 3.93
N TYR A 704 30.70 21.93 5.09
CA TYR A 704 30.65 23.07 6.01
C TYR A 704 31.98 23.82 6.16
N GLN A 705 33.09 23.31 5.67
CA GLN A 705 34.42 23.88 5.93
C GLN A 705 34.57 25.30 5.33
N ARG A 706 35.09 26.24 6.11
CA ARG A 706 35.35 27.62 5.63
C ARG A 706 36.55 27.69 4.68
N SER A 707 37.67 27.12 5.12
CA SER A 707 38.92 27.05 4.36
C SER A 707 38.89 25.84 3.41
N PRO A 708 39.18 26.03 2.12
CA PRO A 708 39.21 24.91 1.19
C PRO A 708 40.36 23.97 1.54
N SER A 709 40.04 22.68 1.65
CA SER A 709 41.05 21.62 1.67
C SER A 709 41.68 21.50 0.28
N THR A 710 42.99 21.22 0.23
CA THR A 710 43.73 20.98 -1.02
C THR A 710 44.13 19.52 -1.18
N GLU A 711 44.10 18.78 -0.09
CA GLU A 711 44.58 17.41 0.02
C GLU A 711 43.52 16.54 0.70
N ILE A 712 43.51 15.25 0.37
CA ILE A 712 42.59 14.24 0.92
C ILE A 712 43.38 13.01 1.35
N ASP A 713 42.98 12.41 2.47
CA ASP A 713 43.61 11.19 2.97
C ASP A 713 43.00 9.92 2.32
N PHE A 714 43.60 8.76 2.62
CA PHE A 714 43.15 7.49 2.07
C PHE A 714 41.73 7.11 2.51
N ASP A 715 41.38 7.32 3.79
CA ASP A 715 40.10 6.89 4.35
C ASP A 715 38.93 7.75 3.80
N GLU A 716 39.14 9.06 3.70
CA GLU A 716 38.24 10.00 3.06
C GLU A 716 38.07 9.67 1.58
N PHE A 717 39.16 9.36 0.87
CA PHE A 717 39.09 8.94 -0.52
C PHE A 717 38.25 7.67 -0.69
N VAL A 718 38.46 6.64 0.13
CA VAL A 718 37.68 5.39 0.05
C VAL A 718 36.20 5.66 0.28
N LYS A 719 35.83 6.46 1.29
CA LYS A 719 34.43 6.82 1.56
C LYS A 719 33.82 7.59 0.39
N LEU A 720 34.55 8.55 -0.16
CA LEU A 720 34.14 9.38 -1.28
C LEU A 720 33.96 8.52 -2.56
N TYR A 721 34.87 7.60 -2.85
CA TYR A 721 34.72 6.61 -3.94
C TYR A 721 33.47 5.74 -3.78
N LEU A 722 33.24 5.19 -2.58
CA LEU A 722 32.07 4.34 -2.31
C LEU A 722 30.75 5.10 -2.39
N ASN A 723 30.75 6.37 -1.97
CA ASN A 723 29.59 7.24 -2.00
C ASN A 723 29.23 7.70 -3.41
N HIS A 724 30.20 7.91 -4.30
CA HIS A 724 29.96 8.38 -5.67
C HIS A 724 29.72 7.24 -6.66
N ARG A 725 30.45 6.12 -6.56
CA ARG A 725 30.29 5.01 -7.51
C ARG A 725 28.86 4.46 -7.52
N PRO A 726 28.38 3.90 -8.65
CA PRO A 726 27.05 3.33 -8.75
C PRO A 726 26.75 2.32 -7.64
N ALA A 727 25.57 2.43 -7.02
CA ALA A 727 25.16 1.52 -5.95
C ALA A 727 24.98 0.07 -6.46
N PHE A 728 24.69 -0.10 -7.75
CA PHE A 728 24.60 -1.40 -8.42
C PHE A 728 25.30 -1.25 -9.78
N CYS A 729 25.89 -2.33 -10.29
CA CYS A 729 26.49 -2.32 -11.62
C CYS A 729 25.47 -1.88 -12.68
N ASP A 730 25.93 -1.12 -13.67
CA ASP A 730 25.02 -0.63 -14.71
C ASP A 730 24.36 -1.80 -15.45
N ASN A 731 23.04 -1.82 -15.35
CA ASN A 731 22.24 -2.85 -15.97
C ASN A 731 22.28 -2.67 -17.49
N PHE A 732 22.59 -3.73 -18.25
CA PHE A 732 22.49 -3.76 -19.71
C PHE A 732 21.15 -3.20 -20.24
N ARG A 733 20.09 -3.27 -19.43
CA ARG A 733 18.80 -2.63 -19.68
C ARG A 733 18.90 -1.12 -19.93
N LYS A 734 19.73 -0.37 -19.18
CA LYS A 734 19.94 1.08 -19.37
C LYS A 734 20.56 1.35 -20.74
N ILE A 735 21.64 0.63 -21.08
CA ILE A 735 22.32 0.71 -22.38
C ILE A 735 21.34 0.42 -23.52
N ARG A 736 20.57 -0.68 -23.40
CA ARG A 736 19.55 -1.05 -24.39
C ARG A 736 18.48 0.02 -24.56
N ASN A 737 18.04 0.67 -23.49
CA ASN A 737 17.05 1.73 -23.55
C ASN A 737 17.61 3.01 -24.18
N ALA A 738 18.86 3.36 -23.86
CA ALA A 738 19.55 4.48 -24.49
C ALA A 738 19.74 4.24 -25.99
N PHE A 739 20.20 3.05 -26.38
CA PHE A 739 20.33 2.66 -27.79
C PHE A 739 19.00 2.74 -28.53
N ARG A 740 17.91 2.24 -27.93
CA ARG A 740 16.55 2.33 -28.48
C ARG A 740 16.07 3.76 -28.73
N HIS A 741 16.56 4.74 -27.98
CA HIS A 741 16.16 6.13 -28.14
C HIS A 741 16.69 6.75 -29.43
N PHE A 742 17.89 6.35 -29.85
CA PHE A 742 18.56 6.88 -31.04
C PHE A 742 18.48 5.94 -32.25
N ALA A 743 18.22 4.65 -32.03
CA ALA A 743 18.18 3.66 -33.09
C ALA A 743 16.90 3.73 -33.93
N VAL A 744 17.06 3.46 -35.23
CA VAL A 744 15.97 3.29 -36.19
C VAL A 744 15.69 1.79 -36.34
N MET A 745 14.42 1.44 -36.53
CA MET A 745 14.01 0.06 -36.73
C MET A 745 14.10 -0.31 -38.22
N GLU A 746 15.02 -1.21 -38.56
CA GLU A 746 15.21 -1.72 -39.91
C GLU A 746 15.27 -3.26 -39.88
N ASN A 747 14.49 -3.94 -40.75
CA ASN A 747 14.48 -5.41 -40.85
C ASN A 747 14.30 -6.14 -39.49
N ASN A 748 13.40 -5.65 -38.62
CA ASN A 748 13.19 -6.14 -37.25
C ASN A 748 14.40 -6.05 -36.31
N LYS A 749 15.44 -5.29 -36.66
CA LYS A 749 16.58 -4.97 -35.78
C LYS A 749 16.67 -3.47 -35.54
N LEU A 750 17.19 -3.09 -34.37
CA LEU A 750 17.50 -1.70 -34.05
C LEU A 750 18.92 -1.40 -34.50
N THR A 751 19.10 -0.39 -35.34
CA THR A 751 20.40 0.00 -35.90
C THR A 751 20.58 1.51 -35.85
N ILE A 752 21.82 1.95 -35.67
CA ILE A 752 22.23 3.36 -35.79
C ILE A 752 23.23 3.44 -36.95
N ASN A 753 23.09 4.40 -37.86
CA ASN A 753 24.10 4.60 -38.90
C ASN A 753 25.37 5.18 -38.27
N ARG A 754 26.53 4.84 -38.83
CA ARG A 754 27.82 5.31 -38.32
C ARG A 754 27.92 6.83 -38.21
N GLU A 755 27.46 7.56 -39.23
CA GLU A 755 27.49 9.03 -39.26
C GLU A 755 26.61 9.61 -38.15
N ASP A 756 25.37 9.11 -38.02
CA ASP A 756 24.44 9.49 -36.96
C ASP A 756 25.04 9.19 -35.57
N PHE A 757 25.70 8.05 -35.38
CA PHE A 757 26.33 7.68 -34.12
C PHE A 757 27.44 8.67 -33.71
N ILE A 758 28.28 9.07 -34.66
CA ILE A 758 29.34 10.06 -34.43
C ILE A 758 28.74 11.44 -34.16
N GLU A 759 27.70 11.83 -34.90
CA GLU A 759 26.98 13.08 -34.67
C GLU A 759 26.37 13.11 -33.27
N ILE A 760 25.78 11.99 -32.80
CA ILE A 760 25.22 11.86 -31.45
C ILE A 760 26.31 12.10 -30.39
N LEU A 761 27.50 11.50 -30.51
CA LEU A 761 28.62 11.68 -29.58
C LEU A 761 29.16 13.12 -29.56
N ASN A 762 29.11 13.80 -30.71
CA ASN A 762 29.61 15.17 -30.84
C ASN A 762 28.59 16.25 -30.43
N SER A 763 27.29 15.96 -30.47
CA SER A 763 26.22 16.97 -30.30
C SER A 763 25.47 16.88 -28.97
N ASN A 764 25.27 15.68 -28.43
CA ASN A 764 24.42 15.43 -27.26
C ASN A 764 25.21 15.22 -25.97
N GLY A 765 24.61 15.58 -24.84
CA GLY A 765 25.19 15.34 -23.51
C GLY A 765 26.53 16.07 -23.31
N GLU A 766 27.49 15.36 -22.73
CA GLU A 766 28.88 15.83 -22.60
C GLU A 766 29.61 15.50 -23.91
N ARG A 767 29.81 16.54 -24.71
CA ARG A 767 30.23 16.43 -26.10
C ARG A 767 31.69 16.02 -26.20
N PHE A 768 31.97 15.00 -26.99
CA PHE A 768 33.34 14.68 -27.40
C PHE A 768 33.71 15.47 -28.66
N PRO A 769 34.86 16.14 -28.72
CA PRO A 769 35.41 16.62 -29.98
C PRO A 769 35.59 15.47 -30.96
N LEU A 770 35.41 15.71 -32.26
CA LEU A 770 35.51 14.68 -33.31
C LEU A 770 36.85 13.92 -33.24
N GLU A 771 37.95 14.64 -32.97
CA GLU A 771 39.30 14.10 -32.81
C GLU A 771 39.39 13.13 -31.62
N LEU A 772 38.78 13.49 -30.49
CA LEU A 772 38.75 12.65 -29.29
C LEU A 772 37.86 11.42 -29.50
N SER A 773 36.70 11.59 -30.14
CA SER A 773 35.82 10.48 -30.53
C SER A 773 36.56 9.47 -31.41
N TRP A 774 37.30 9.96 -32.42
CA TRP A 774 38.11 9.12 -33.30
C TRP A 774 39.21 8.37 -32.54
N TYR A 775 39.93 9.08 -31.67
CA TYR A 775 41.00 8.50 -30.87
C TYR A 775 40.49 7.41 -29.91
N LEU A 776 39.40 7.68 -29.17
CA LEU A 776 38.83 6.72 -28.22
C LEU A 776 38.24 5.49 -28.93
N LEU A 777 37.48 5.70 -30.01
CA LEU A 777 36.85 4.59 -30.75
C LEU A 777 37.88 3.71 -31.47
N SER A 778 38.99 4.27 -31.93
CA SER A 778 40.07 3.47 -32.52
C SER A 778 40.80 2.62 -31.47
N ILE A 779 40.96 3.12 -30.24
CA ILE A 779 41.47 2.32 -29.11
C ILE A 779 40.51 1.18 -28.77
N LEU A 780 39.21 1.47 -28.65
CA LEU A 780 38.20 0.45 -28.31
C LEU A 780 38.08 -0.64 -29.37
N ASN A 781 38.32 -0.34 -30.65
CA ASN A 781 38.39 -1.34 -31.72
C ASN A 781 39.72 -2.12 -31.77
N GLY A 782 40.63 -1.89 -30.83
CA GLY A 782 41.87 -2.65 -30.70
C GLY A 782 42.98 -2.25 -31.67
N HIS A 783 42.90 -1.07 -32.29
CA HIS A 783 44.00 -0.56 -33.13
C HIS A 783 45.23 -0.26 -32.27
N SER A 784 46.41 -0.65 -32.74
CA SER A 784 47.67 -0.33 -32.07
C SER A 784 48.05 1.14 -32.29
N PHE A 785 49.08 1.62 -31.59
CA PHE A 785 49.62 2.96 -31.82
C PHE A 785 50.13 3.13 -33.26
N GLU A 786 50.74 2.08 -33.82
CA GLU A 786 51.27 2.08 -35.19
C GLU A 786 50.15 2.15 -36.24
N ASP A 787 49.03 1.44 -36.00
CA ASP A 787 47.87 1.47 -36.88
C ASP A 787 47.23 2.87 -36.92
N ARG A 788 47.06 3.49 -35.74
CA ARG A 788 46.53 4.86 -35.65
C ARG A 788 47.40 5.89 -36.37
N ALA A 789 48.72 5.72 -36.33
CA ALA A 789 49.65 6.63 -37.01
C ALA A 789 49.56 6.56 -38.55
N ALA A 790 49.05 5.44 -39.09
CA ALA A 790 48.85 5.25 -40.53
C ALA A 790 47.46 5.69 -41.02
N MET A 791 46.52 5.97 -40.11
CA MET A 791 45.16 6.37 -40.43
C MET A 791 45.02 7.90 -40.48
N THR A 792 44.10 8.40 -41.30
CA THR A 792 43.74 9.82 -41.30
C THR A 792 42.85 10.12 -40.10
N GLU A 793 43.23 11.12 -39.31
CA GLU A 793 42.42 11.62 -38.18
C GLU A 793 41.01 12.01 -38.68
N GLY A 794 39.97 11.51 -37.99
CA GLY A 794 38.58 11.73 -38.35
C GLY A 794 38.00 10.72 -39.36
N ASP A 795 38.78 9.76 -39.86
CA ASP A 795 38.23 8.64 -40.63
C ASP A 795 37.74 7.51 -39.71
N PHE A 796 36.43 7.32 -39.66
CA PHE A 796 35.76 6.26 -38.88
C PHE A 796 35.47 5.01 -39.72
N SER A 797 36.16 4.81 -40.85
CA SER A 797 35.99 3.66 -41.74
C SER A 797 36.13 2.30 -41.05
N PHE A 798 36.85 2.23 -39.92
CA PHE A 798 37.00 1.05 -39.09
C PHE A 798 35.71 0.60 -38.38
N LEU A 799 34.72 1.48 -38.23
CA LEU A 799 33.39 1.13 -37.71
C LEU A 799 32.47 0.64 -38.84
N PRO A 800 31.58 -0.32 -38.57
CA PRO A 800 30.59 -0.75 -39.55
C PRO A 800 29.65 0.40 -39.92
N GLN A 801 29.13 0.39 -41.15
CA GLN A 801 28.24 1.44 -41.64
C GLN A 801 26.92 1.52 -40.84
N LYS A 802 26.46 0.38 -40.33
CA LYS A 802 25.32 0.26 -39.41
C LYS A 802 25.77 -0.46 -38.17
N ILE A 803 25.51 0.13 -37.01
CA ILE A 803 25.88 -0.39 -35.70
C ILE A 803 24.63 -0.98 -35.07
N THR A 804 24.68 -2.27 -34.73
CA THR A 804 23.66 -2.95 -33.94
C THR A 804 23.98 -2.87 -32.43
N LEU A 805 22.98 -3.14 -31.58
CA LEU A 805 23.19 -3.20 -30.13
C LEU A 805 24.20 -4.30 -29.74
N GLU A 806 24.17 -5.44 -30.42
CA GLU A 806 25.09 -6.57 -30.20
C GLU A 806 26.53 -6.13 -30.50
N GLU A 807 26.77 -5.54 -31.67
CA GLU A 807 28.10 -5.03 -32.06
C GLU A 807 28.60 -3.91 -31.12
N LEU A 808 27.73 -2.98 -30.72
CA LEU A 808 28.09 -1.94 -29.76
C LEU A 808 28.49 -2.53 -28.40
N ALA A 809 27.75 -3.53 -27.93
CA ALA A 809 28.00 -4.15 -26.63
C ALA A 809 29.26 -5.04 -26.64
N SER A 810 29.39 -5.92 -27.62
CA SER A 810 30.47 -6.92 -27.66
C SER A 810 31.77 -6.36 -28.23
N ASN A 811 31.71 -5.60 -29.32
CA ASN A 811 32.90 -5.24 -30.09
C ASN A 811 33.45 -3.87 -29.65
N LEU A 812 32.58 -2.92 -29.30
CA LEU A 812 32.99 -1.59 -28.86
C LEU A 812 33.17 -1.49 -27.35
N MET A 813 32.23 -2.01 -26.55
CA MET A 813 32.30 -1.93 -25.09
C MET A 813 32.92 -3.17 -24.42
N GLY A 814 33.12 -4.28 -25.13
CA GLY A 814 33.74 -5.48 -24.59
C GLY A 814 32.90 -6.25 -23.56
N ILE A 815 31.56 -6.11 -23.57
CA ILE A 815 30.67 -6.81 -22.63
C ILE A 815 30.44 -8.24 -23.14
N GLN A 816 31.07 -9.23 -22.49
CA GLN A 816 31.16 -10.61 -23.02
C GLN A 816 29.94 -11.52 -22.79
N ASP A 817 28.91 -11.12 -22.04
CA ASP A 817 27.71 -11.95 -21.83
C ASP A 817 26.42 -11.10 -21.74
N VAL A 818 25.82 -10.81 -22.89
CA VAL A 818 24.61 -9.98 -23.01
C VAL A 818 23.36 -10.64 -22.38
N ASP A 819 23.30 -11.97 -22.38
CA ASP A 819 22.12 -12.72 -21.91
C ASP A 819 22.14 -13.02 -20.39
N ILE A 820 23.32 -13.24 -19.80
CA ILE A 820 23.48 -13.67 -18.38
C ILE A 820 23.26 -12.51 -17.39
N LEU A 821 23.56 -11.28 -17.80
CA LEU A 821 23.44 -10.08 -16.96
C LEU A 821 21.98 -9.66 -16.68
N SER A 822 21.01 -10.17 -17.44
CA SER A 822 19.59 -9.81 -17.30
C SER A 822 18.88 -10.47 -16.12
N GLU A 823 19.37 -11.63 -15.65
CA GLU A 823 18.72 -12.43 -14.60
C GLU A 823 19.43 -12.41 -13.24
N GLN A 824 20.76 -12.22 -13.21
CA GLN A 824 21.55 -12.48 -11.99
C GLN A 824 21.43 -11.44 -10.87
N TYR A 825 21.10 -10.17 -11.17
CA TYR A 825 21.09 -9.09 -10.16
C TYR A 825 19.73 -8.84 -9.50
N SER A 826 18.75 -9.73 -9.71
CA SER A 826 17.42 -9.58 -9.09
C SER A 826 17.28 -10.22 -7.70
N VAL A 827 18.22 -11.07 -7.26
CA VAL A 827 18.01 -11.90 -6.04
C VAL A 827 19.22 -12.00 -5.09
N ARG A 828 20.48 -11.86 -5.53
CA ARG A 828 21.62 -12.30 -4.68
C ARG A 828 22.26 -11.23 -3.79
N ASP A 829 22.30 -9.96 -4.18
CA ASP A 829 23.02 -8.94 -3.39
C ASP A 829 22.15 -8.22 -2.35
N SER A 830 20.83 -8.42 -2.38
CA SER A 830 19.91 -7.89 -1.36
C SER A 830 19.99 -8.62 -0.02
N GLN A 831 20.72 -9.75 0.05
CA GLN A 831 20.97 -10.48 1.31
C GLN A 831 22.25 -10.04 2.03
N GLY A 832 23.07 -9.17 1.43
CA GLY A 832 24.32 -8.68 2.03
C GLY A 832 24.13 -7.73 3.21
N SER A 833 22.96 -7.11 3.35
CA SER A 833 22.58 -6.35 4.54
C SER A 833 21.66 -7.19 5.42
N GLN A 834 22.24 -7.84 6.42
CA GLN A 834 21.59 -8.50 7.55
C GLN A 834 21.01 -9.91 7.32
N GLN A 835 21.88 -10.92 7.37
CA GLN A 835 21.55 -12.18 8.04
C GLN A 835 22.53 -12.40 9.20
N THR A 836 22.01 -12.37 10.43
CA THR A 836 22.68 -12.95 11.59
C THR A 836 22.78 -14.46 11.38
N VAL A 837 23.94 -14.94 10.94
CA VAL A 837 24.24 -16.37 10.97
C VAL A 837 24.38 -16.76 12.44
N SER A 838 23.38 -17.44 12.98
CA SER A 838 23.51 -18.22 14.21
C SER A 838 24.47 -19.36 13.94
N SER A 839 25.64 -19.33 14.59
CA SER A 839 26.60 -20.43 14.58
C SER A 839 26.07 -21.60 15.41
N GLU A 840 25.39 -22.54 14.75
CA GLU A 840 25.33 -23.93 15.24
C GLU A 840 26.48 -24.69 14.60
N SER A 841 27.46 -25.00 15.43
CA SER A 841 28.51 -25.98 15.17
C SER A 841 27.88 -27.38 15.14
N GLU A 842 27.88 -28.03 13.98
CA GLU A 842 27.76 -29.49 13.92
C GLU A 842 29.07 -30.07 13.35
N GLU A 843 29.73 -30.82 14.22
CA GLU A 843 30.79 -31.76 13.91
C GLU A 843 30.27 -32.85 12.94
N ILE A 844 31.03 -33.13 11.88
CA ILE A 844 31.58 -34.44 11.47
C ILE A 844 32.47 -34.25 10.25
#